data_AF-A0A010QM04-F1
#
_entry.id   AF-A0A010QM04-F1
#
_cell.length_a   1.000
_cell.length_b   1.000
_cell.length_c   1.000
_cell.angle_alpha   90.00
_cell.angle_beta   90.00
_cell.angle_gamma   90.00
#
_symmetry.space_group_name_H-M   'P 1'
#
loop_
_entity.id
_entity.type
_entity.pdbx_description
1 polymer ?
#
loop_
_entity_poly.entity_id
_entity_poly.type
_entity_poly.pdbx_seq_one_letter_code
_entity_poly.pdbx_strand_id
1 'polypeptide(L)'
;MGGKSHNDGDPAHESLGDDAFSRTIDKLRELGIADLVPLPQLVVVGDQSSGKSSVLESVTGFAFPRAPELCTRYATQITCRRDDFESVQVSIIPSQDSKENRKERLKKFVFAVEKNDLALADIFMKANEAMGLRGINDADDSKLSTFAEDILKIEINGPDQHHLTIIDVPGIFRTSTKGLTTDNDIVIVRNMVNRYIRNQRTIILAVIPCNVDIATQEVLTLAKEVDLEGLRTMGVLTKPDLATERATQQIVCELVEGKRHLLRLGYCVVKNRSADDTTSTMTDRNSSEKAFFSANPWTRLRSTNRVGVHSLAIRLRDLLRDLSRKEFKNVKDEIHRMLNKSETELKRMGPSRSRPDAQRRYLGQIASDFQEAALRARDGHYNGMDMFEQNPKLRLITLIVNLNEQFNKVFALRGHTRKFDGPAETEFGSDTPLNVDAITDTDKALHGILKNLKFQCPEPSKSSLLSNIESVFHESRSAELGSFSSSMLAQVFKEQTKKWKPLVLKHVSQAIMLVHEFIGAVLRLKCADSNTFEELHDNFLLPKLRASYQRALDQAQFLIEVELSGQPYTMNHYFNSNLQHSQAMRLQQAINKAVGPASVLNAHGAATNNTSNKAAPVFGDTAVITPRGPGTPLANSNGSPFDFTAQNTAGSSKAAGWWVSKSMLPKLTTDRSNAEQVREDIHDILRSYYKVARKRFVDVVLQQAVFHFLLDAKTSPLKIFTPDLVMGLNDIQLQMIAGEDTATRDRRDILTRDIENLKLALEELGMSK
;
A
#
# COMPACT_ATOMS: atom_id res chain seq x y z
N MET A 1 -65.43 -0.25 63.68
CA MET A 1 -64.87 -1.45 63.02
C MET A 1 -64.83 -1.14 61.53
N GLY A 2 -63.73 -1.18 60.78
CA GLY A 2 -62.34 -1.45 61.09
C GLY A 2 -61.47 -0.63 60.11
N GLY A 3 -60.27 -0.27 60.55
CA GLY A 3 -59.31 0.52 59.77
C GLY A 3 -58.69 -0.27 58.63
N LYS A 4 -58.35 0.44 57.55
CA LYS A 4 -57.43 -0.04 56.51
C LYS A 4 -56.10 0.67 56.71
N SER A 5 -55.10 -0.12 57.08
CA SER A 5 -53.69 0.24 57.15
C SER A 5 -53.14 0.54 55.75
N HIS A 6 -52.53 1.71 55.59
CA HIS A 6 -51.57 1.94 54.51
C HIS A 6 -50.36 1.04 54.74
N ASN A 7 -50.03 0.24 53.73
CA ASN A 7 -48.84 -0.60 53.71
C ASN A 7 -47.73 0.19 53.02
N ASP A 8 -46.70 0.55 53.78
CA ASP A 8 -45.45 1.12 53.28
C ASP A 8 -44.78 0.12 52.33
N GLY A 9 -44.41 0.60 51.14
CA GLY A 9 -43.64 -0.16 50.17
C GLY A 9 -42.19 -0.27 50.62
N ASP A 10 -41.74 -1.51 50.77
CA ASP A 10 -40.37 -1.94 51.04
C ASP A 10 -39.39 -1.44 49.94
N PRO A 11 -38.29 -0.73 50.26
CA PRO A 11 -37.37 -0.15 49.27
C PRO A 11 -36.39 -1.17 48.63
N ALA A 12 -36.58 -2.47 48.84
CA ALA A 12 -35.62 -3.51 48.45
C ALA A 12 -35.58 -3.84 46.94
N HIS A 13 -36.55 -3.41 46.14
CA HIS A 13 -36.69 -3.88 44.74
C HIS A 13 -36.01 -3.01 43.66
N GLU A 14 -35.50 -1.81 43.97
CA GLU A 14 -34.80 -0.94 42.99
C GLU A 14 -33.27 -1.14 42.92
N SER A 15 -32.69 -1.90 43.85
CA SER A 15 -31.22 -2.03 44.01
C SER A 15 -30.52 -2.96 42.99
N LEU A 16 -31.24 -3.87 42.32
CA LEU A 16 -30.63 -4.96 41.54
C LEU A 16 -30.15 -4.55 40.14
N GLY A 17 -30.80 -3.57 39.49
CA GLY A 17 -30.38 -3.07 38.16
C GLY A 17 -29.24 -2.05 38.21
N ASP A 18 -29.08 -1.36 39.34
CA ASP A 18 -28.12 -0.26 39.50
C ASP A 18 -26.68 -0.76 39.77
N ASP A 19 -26.52 -1.93 40.37
CA ASP A 19 -25.20 -2.59 40.55
C ASP A 19 -24.62 -3.14 39.24
N ALA A 20 -25.46 -3.35 38.22
CA ALA A 20 -25.04 -3.94 36.95
C ALA A 20 -24.12 -3.00 36.16
N PHE A 21 -24.48 -1.72 36.01
CA PHE A 21 -23.68 -0.74 35.26
C PHE A 21 -22.29 -0.55 35.85
N SER A 22 -22.25 -0.44 37.16
CA SER A 22 -21.05 -0.34 37.99
C SER A 22 -20.11 -1.53 37.79
N ARG A 23 -20.62 -2.76 37.85
CA ARG A 23 -19.85 -3.98 37.55
C ARG A 23 -19.33 -4.01 36.11
N THR A 24 -20.13 -3.56 35.15
CA THR A 24 -19.70 -3.50 33.74
C THR A 24 -18.53 -2.53 33.56
N ILE A 25 -18.56 -1.33 34.16
CA ILE A 25 -17.45 -0.36 34.09
C ILE A 25 -16.15 -0.96 34.63
N ASP A 26 -16.23 -1.73 35.71
CA ASP A 26 -15.06 -2.38 36.30
C ASP A 26 -14.50 -3.49 35.41
N LYS A 27 -15.36 -4.33 34.83
CA LYS A 27 -14.92 -5.31 33.83
C LYS A 27 -14.26 -4.65 32.62
N LEU A 28 -14.78 -3.50 32.16
CA LEU A 28 -14.15 -2.72 31.10
C LEU A 28 -12.74 -2.24 31.51
N ARG A 29 -12.52 -1.84 32.76
CA ARG A 29 -11.18 -1.51 33.26
C ARG A 29 -10.26 -2.72 33.28
N GLU A 30 -10.75 -3.87 33.72
CA GLU A 30 -9.98 -5.12 33.78
C GLU A 30 -9.55 -5.61 32.40
N LEU A 31 -10.39 -5.39 31.38
CA LEU A 31 -10.08 -5.67 29.97
C LEU A 31 -9.11 -4.64 29.33
N GLY A 32 -8.63 -3.65 30.10
CA GLY A 32 -7.74 -2.59 29.59
C GLY A 32 -8.44 -1.58 28.67
N ILE A 33 -9.78 -1.57 28.62
CA ILE A 33 -10.54 -0.61 27.79
C ILE A 33 -10.41 0.81 28.33
N ALA A 34 -10.13 0.98 29.63
CA ALA A 34 -9.88 2.27 30.24
C ALA A 34 -8.76 3.07 29.55
N ASP A 35 -7.81 2.37 28.91
CA ASP A 35 -6.70 2.96 28.16
C ASP A 35 -7.11 3.42 26.76
N LEU A 36 -8.15 2.80 26.19
CA LEU A 36 -8.67 3.08 24.86
C LEU A 36 -9.82 4.10 24.90
N VAL A 37 -10.68 3.99 25.92
CA VAL A 37 -11.89 4.78 26.12
C VAL A 37 -11.96 5.25 27.57
N PRO A 38 -12.04 6.57 27.82
CA PRO A 38 -12.18 7.11 29.17
C PRO A 38 -13.46 6.59 29.87
N LEU A 39 -13.33 6.07 31.08
CA LEU A 39 -14.47 5.55 31.86
C LEU A 39 -14.89 6.51 32.99
N PRO A 40 -16.18 6.51 33.40
CA PRO A 40 -16.67 7.26 34.55
C PRO A 40 -15.88 6.98 35.82
N GLN A 41 -15.45 8.03 36.52
CA GLN A 41 -14.63 7.88 37.73
C GLN A 41 -14.70 9.09 38.66
N LEU A 42 -14.31 8.88 39.92
CA LEU A 42 -14.19 9.93 40.92
C LEU A 42 -12.73 10.09 41.35
N VAL A 43 -12.22 11.32 41.32
CA VAL A 43 -10.83 11.63 41.67
C VAL A 43 -10.80 12.64 42.81
N VAL A 44 -10.03 12.34 43.85
CA VAL A 44 -9.88 13.20 45.04
C VAL A 44 -8.61 14.03 44.91
N VAL A 45 -8.78 15.35 44.88
CA VAL A 45 -7.70 16.32 44.71
C VAL A 45 -7.72 17.30 45.88
N GLY A 46 -6.56 17.78 46.28
CA GLY A 46 -6.42 18.73 47.39
C GLY A 46 -4.97 18.92 47.81
N ASP A 47 -4.67 20.08 48.38
CA ASP A 47 -3.34 20.45 48.83
C ASP A 47 -2.78 19.44 49.86
N GLN A 48 -1.46 19.35 50.03
CA GLN A 48 -0.85 18.49 51.05
C GLN A 48 -1.44 18.82 52.44
N SER A 49 -1.75 17.79 53.23
CA SER A 49 -2.36 17.94 54.57
C SER A 49 -3.77 18.54 54.63
N SER A 50 -4.49 18.68 53.52
CA SER A 50 -5.93 19.06 53.46
C SER A 50 -6.90 18.03 54.06
N GLY A 51 -6.43 16.83 54.39
CA GLY A 51 -7.26 15.76 54.98
C GLY A 51 -7.85 14.77 53.98
N LYS A 52 -7.36 14.72 52.73
CA LYS A 52 -7.79 13.75 51.69
C LYS A 52 -7.84 12.30 52.18
N SER A 53 -6.73 11.78 52.68
CA SER A 53 -6.63 10.40 53.16
C SER A 53 -7.62 10.12 54.30
N SER A 54 -7.86 11.09 55.19
CA SER A 54 -8.86 10.96 56.26
C SER A 54 -10.31 10.98 55.74
N VAL A 55 -10.60 11.76 54.70
CA VAL A 55 -11.91 11.74 54.02
C VAL A 55 -12.11 10.40 53.34
N LEU A 56 -11.11 9.90 52.63
CA LEU A 56 -11.14 8.60 51.98
C LEU A 56 -11.32 7.47 52.99
N GLU A 57 -10.52 7.42 54.05
CA GLU A 57 -10.65 6.46 55.16
C GLU A 57 -12.07 6.45 55.73
N SER A 58 -12.67 7.64 55.87
CA SER A 58 -14.01 7.76 56.42
C SER A 58 -15.10 7.30 55.45
N VAL A 59 -14.90 7.46 54.15
CA VAL A 59 -15.86 7.07 53.10
C VAL A 59 -15.73 5.59 52.72
N THR A 60 -14.51 5.06 52.62
CA THR A 60 -14.23 3.69 52.16
C THR A 60 -14.08 2.69 53.31
N GLY A 61 -13.92 3.16 54.54
CA GLY A 61 -13.67 2.28 55.69
C GLY A 61 -12.24 1.72 55.74
N PHE A 62 -11.33 2.21 54.89
CA PHE A 62 -9.96 1.71 54.73
C PHE A 62 -8.94 2.66 55.36
N ALA A 63 -8.19 2.17 56.36
CA ALA A 63 -7.17 2.96 57.04
C ALA A 63 -5.91 3.09 56.18
N PHE A 64 -5.54 4.33 55.84
CA PHE A 64 -4.25 4.61 55.20
C PHE A 64 -3.13 4.70 56.24
N PRO A 65 -1.90 4.25 55.94
CA PRO A 65 -0.75 4.41 56.84
C PRO A 65 -0.52 5.89 57.19
N ARG A 66 -0.51 6.22 58.49
CA ARG A 66 -0.34 7.60 58.99
C ARG A 66 1.14 7.90 59.19
N ALA A 67 1.84 8.32 58.14
CA ALA A 67 3.21 8.85 58.24
C ALA A 67 3.21 10.37 58.00
N PRO A 68 3.88 11.19 58.84
CA PRO A 68 3.86 12.67 58.70
C PRO A 68 4.50 13.23 57.42
N GLU A 69 5.24 12.42 56.65
CA GLU A 69 6.22 12.92 55.68
C GLU A 69 5.96 12.48 54.22
N LEU A 70 4.70 12.38 53.78
CA LEU A 70 4.16 12.13 52.40
C LEU A 70 3.29 10.86 52.34
N CYS A 71 2.00 10.99 52.67
CA CYS A 71 1.09 9.84 52.76
C CYS A 71 0.77 9.15 51.41
N THR A 72 0.82 9.87 50.29
CA THR A 72 0.41 9.35 48.96
C THR A 72 1.47 9.71 47.91
N ARG A 73 2.26 8.74 47.44
CA ARG A 73 3.36 8.91 46.47
C ARG A 73 3.03 8.44 45.05
N TYR A 74 1.84 7.89 44.84
CA TYR A 74 1.30 7.41 43.58
C TYR A 74 -0.22 7.46 43.65
N ALA A 75 -0.88 7.40 42.50
CA ALA A 75 -2.34 7.30 42.49
C ALA A 75 -2.79 5.98 43.13
N THR A 76 -3.76 6.04 44.04
CA THR A 76 -4.33 4.87 44.70
C THR A 76 -5.79 4.75 44.30
N GLN A 77 -6.15 3.70 43.57
CA GLN A 77 -7.53 3.38 43.22
C GLN A 77 -8.12 2.47 44.29
N ILE A 78 -9.12 2.94 45.03
CA ILE A 78 -9.91 2.13 45.95
C ILE A 78 -11.24 1.80 45.30
N THR A 79 -11.54 0.51 45.24
CA THR A 79 -12.78 -0.03 44.68
C THR A 79 -13.49 -0.83 45.77
N CYS A 80 -14.59 -0.31 46.30
CA CYS A 80 -15.45 -1.04 47.23
C CYS A 80 -16.50 -1.81 46.43
N ARG A 81 -16.73 -3.10 46.73
CA ARG A 81 -17.72 -3.94 46.04
C ARG A 81 -18.47 -4.82 47.03
N ARG A 82 -19.75 -5.07 46.73
CA ARG A 82 -20.57 -6.00 47.48
C ARG A 82 -20.21 -7.44 47.13
N ASP A 83 -19.89 -8.24 48.13
CA ASP A 83 -19.52 -9.64 48.00
C ASP A 83 -20.01 -10.43 49.22
N ASP A 84 -20.16 -11.75 49.10
CA ASP A 84 -20.66 -12.61 50.18
C ASP A 84 -19.64 -12.71 51.32
N PHE A 85 -18.35 -12.52 51.02
CA PHE A 85 -17.24 -12.63 51.96
C PHE A 85 -16.42 -11.35 52.03
N GLU A 86 -15.98 -10.97 53.23
CA GLU A 86 -15.04 -9.88 53.40
C GLU A 86 -13.66 -10.29 52.87
N SER A 87 -13.14 -9.57 51.88
CA SER A 87 -11.79 -9.77 51.36
C SER A 87 -11.18 -8.46 50.88
N VAL A 88 -9.86 -8.32 51.05
CA VAL A 88 -9.10 -7.20 50.51
C VAL A 88 -8.06 -7.71 49.54
N GLN A 89 -8.07 -7.21 48.31
CA GLN A 89 -7.06 -7.53 47.30
C GLN A 89 -6.28 -6.27 46.92
N VAL A 90 -4.95 -6.38 46.88
CA VAL A 90 -4.05 -5.30 46.48
C VAL A 90 -3.25 -5.73 45.26
N SER A 91 -3.26 -4.91 44.22
CA SER A 91 -2.52 -5.14 42.97
C SER A 91 -1.96 -3.84 42.40
N ILE A 92 -1.05 -3.93 41.42
CA ILE A 92 -0.46 -2.76 40.77
C ILE A 92 -0.87 -2.72 39.29
N ILE A 93 -1.38 -1.56 38.85
CA ILE A 93 -1.59 -1.26 37.43
C ILE A 93 -0.38 -0.45 36.94
N PRO A 94 0.46 -1.00 36.06
CA PRO A 94 1.66 -0.31 35.59
C PRO A 94 1.33 0.82 34.60
N SER A 95 2.12 1.90 34.62
CA SER A 95 1.99 3.01 33.67
C SER A 95 2.26 2.57 32.22
N GLN A 96 1.55 3.18 31.26
CA GLN A 96 1.61 2.84 29.84
C GLN A 96 3.00 3.07 29.23
N ASP A 97 3.73 4.08 29.71
CA ASP A 97 5.07 4.44 29.21
C ASP A 97 6.20 3.55 29.78
N SER A 98 5.85 2.58 30.64
CA SER A 98 6.82 1.64 31.21
C SER A 98 7.28 0.57 30.21
N LYS A 99 8.56 0.17 30.29
CA LYS A 99 9.12 -0.96 29.53
C LYS A 99 8.35 -2.26 29.82
N GLU A 100 8.19 -3.13 28.81
CA GLU A 100 7.37 -4.36 28.93
C GLU A 100 7.84 -5.27 30.07
N ASN A 101 9.16 -5.46 30.25
CA ASN A 101 9.72 -6.23 31.37
C ASN A 101 9.31 -5.66 32.76
N ARG A 102 9.16 -4.34 32.89
CA ARG A 102 8.68 -3.69 34.13
C ARG A 102 7.18 -3.95 34.31
N LYS A 103 6.40 -3.85 33.23
CA LYS A 103 4.94 -4.12 33.25
C LYS A 103 4.66 -5.55 33.71
N GLU A 104 5.36 -6.55 33.16
CA GLU A 104 5.20 -7.94 33.57
C GLU A 104 5.55 -8.18 35.05
N ARG A 105 6.62 -7.55 35.55
CA ARG A 105 7.02 -7.65 36.96
C ARG A 105 5.96 -7.05 37.89
N LEU A 106 5.41 -5.87 37.54
CA LEU A 106 4.39 -5.19 38.33
C LEU A 106 3.04 -5.92 38.30
N LYS A 107 2.65 -6.52 37.17
CA LYS A 107 1.43 -7.33 37.05
C LYS A 107 1.45 -8.59 37.93
N LYS A 108 2.63 -9.11 38.28
CA LYS A 108 2.78 -10.23 39.22
C LYS A 108 2.58 -9.83 40.69
N PHE A 109 2.51 -8.54 40.98
CA PHE A 109 2.25 -8.03 42.32
C PHE A 109 0.76 -8.13 42.63
N VAL A 110 0.35 -9.19 43.33
CA VAL A 110 -1.01 -9.40 43.81
C VAL A 110 -0.95 -9.99 45.21
N PHE A 111 -1.64 -9.34 46.17
CA PHE A 111 -1.78 -9.81 47.55
C PHE A 111 -3.25 -9.85 47.93
N ALA A 112 -3.66 -10.92 48.63
CA ALA A 112 -4.96 -11.03 49.27
C ALA A 112 -4.73 -11.01 50.79
N VAL A 113 -5.53 -10.22 51.51
CA VAL A 113 -5.29 -9.89 52.92
C VAL A 113 -6.62 -9.84 53.67
N GLU A 114 -6.57 -10.26 54.93
CA GLU A 114 -7.64 -9.96 55.89
C GLU A 114 -7.53 -8.49 56.34
N LYS A 115 -8.66 -7.91 56.77
CA LYS A 115 -8.78 -6.49 57.14
C LYS A 115 -8.09 -6.17 58.48
N ASN A 116 -6.78 -6.35 58.55
CA ASN A 116 -5.93 -6.07 59.71
C ASN A 116 -4.88 -5.00 59.37
N ASP A 117 -4.83 -3.92 60.16
CA ASP A 117 -4.02 -2.71 59.91
C ASP A 117 -2.50 -2.97 59.80
N LEU A 118 -1.98 -3.95 60.55
CA LEU A 118 -0.55 -4.30 60.55
C LEU A 118 -0.09 -4.94 59.23
N ALA A 119 -0.91 -5.78 58.62
CA ALA A 119 -0.56 -6.46 57.36
C ALA A 119 -0.58 -5.50 56.16
N LEU A 120 -1.40 -4.46 56.23
CA LEU A 120 -1.53 -3.46 55.16
C LEU A 120 -0.30 -2.55 55.08
N ALA A 121 0.24 -2.11 56.22
CA ALA A 121 1.44 -1.26 56.25
C ALA A 121 2.64 -1.94 55.54
N ASP A 122 2.83 -3.24 55.78
CA ASP A 122 3.86 -4.05 55.12
C ASP A 122 3.65 -4.14 53.60
N ILE A 123 2.40 -4.20 53.14
CA ILE A 123 2.07 -4.27 51.71
C ILE A 123 2.34 -2.95 51.01
N PHE A 124 2.03 -1.82 51.64
CA PHE A 124 2.41 -0.50 51.11
C PHE A 124 3.94 -0.39 50.98
N MET A 125 4.69 -0.93 51.95
CA MET A 125 6.15 -0.94 51.88
C MET A 125 6.67 -1.81 50.72
N LYS A 126 6.12 -3.01 50.54
CA LYS A 126 6.41 -3.90 49.39
C LYS A 126 6.00 -3.28 48.05
N ALA A 127 4.89 -2.56 48.01
CA ALA A 127 4.42 -1.86 46.81
C ALA A 127 5.39 -0.72 46.43
N ASN A 128 5.88 0.04 47.42
CA ASN A 128 6.88 1.08 47.21
C ASN A 128 8.18 0.51 46.61
N GLU A 129 8.64 -0.62 47.14
CA GLU A 129 9.83 -1.32 46.62
C GLU A 129 9.59 -1.84 45.19
N ALA A 130 8.42 -2.45 44.94
CA ALA A 130 8.05 -2.95 43.61
C ALA A 130 8.02 -1.83 42.56
N MET A 131 7.46 -0.67 42.92
CA MET A 131 7.39 0.53 42.07
C MET A 131 8.73 1.28 41.93
N GLY A 132 9.75 0.90 42.70
CA GLY A 132 11.09 1.52 42.66
C GLY A 132 11.11 2.92 43.27
N LEU A 133 10.36 3.13 44.35
CA LEU A 133 10.31 4.39 45.09
C LEU A 133 11.37 4.44 46.18
N ARG A 134 11.86 5.64 46.51
CA ARG A 134 12.81 5.86 47.62
C ARG A 134 12.23 5.38 48.97
N GLY A 135 12.97 4.55 49.69
CA GLY A 135 12.69 4.17 51.07
C GLY A 135 13.09 5.25 52.09
N ILE A 136 12.62 5.12 53.33
CA ILE A 136 12.90 6.06 54.44
C ILE A 136 14.39 6.02 54.85
N ASN A 137 15.08 4.91 54.58
CA ASN A 137 16.49 4.69 54.96
C ASN A 137 17.47 4.80 53.78
N ASP A 138 17.02 5.20 52.59
CA ASP A 138 17.89 5.28 51.41
C ASP A 138 18.72 6.58 51.43
N ALA A 139 20.03 6.45 51.20
CA ALA A 139 20.92 7.60 51.07
C ALA A 139 20.56 8.46 49.86
N ASP A 140 20.84 9.77 49.94
CA ASP A 140 20.40 10.82 49.01
C ASP A 140 20.95 10.67 47.57
N ASP A 141 21.84 9.70 47.34
CA ASP A 141 22.53 9.41 46.07
C ASP A 141 21.87 8.28 45.23
N SER A 142 20.71 7.78 45.66
CA SER A 142 19.97 6.76 44.90
C SER A 142 19.16 7.36 43.73
N LYS A 143 19.27 6.78 42.52
CA LYS A 143 18.49 7.11 41.29
C LYS A 143 16.98 6.78 41.38
N LEU A 144 16.44 6.56 42.58
CA LEU A 144 15.06 6.17 42.82
C LEU A 144 14.15 7.41 42.81
N SER A 145 12.94 7.27 42.26
CA SER A 145 11.97 8.36 42.17
C SER A 145 11.21 8.54 43.48
N THR A 146 10.82 9.78 43.81
CA THR A 146 9.96 10.09 44.96
C THR A 146 8.49 9.77 44.69
N PHE A 147 8.05 9.90 43.43
CA PHE A 147 6.69 9.64 42.97
C PHE A 147 6.67 8.61 41.84
N ALA A 148 5.62 7.79 41.77
CA ALA A 148 5.40 6.83 40.69
C ALA A 148 4.11 7.15 39.93
N GLU A 149 4.16 6.95 38.62
CA GLU A 149 2.99 7.05 37.75
C GLU A 149 2.15 5.76 37.71
N ASP A 150 2.68 4.68 38.29
CA ASP A 150 1.96 3.43 38.49
C ASP A 150 0.80 3.64 39.48
N ILE A 151 -0.26 2.83 39.38
CA ILE A 151 -1.45 2.94 40.23
C ILE A 151 -1.50 1.75 41.18
N LEU A 152 -1.68 2.01 42.48
CA LEU A 152 -1.99 0.97 43.45
C LEU A 152 -3.51 0.73 43.46
N LYS A 153 -3.95 -0.45 43.04
CA LYS A 153 -5.35 -0.86 43.04
C LYS A 153 -5.65 -1.66 44.30
N ILE A 154 -6.63 -1.19 45.08
CA ILE A 154 -7.13 -1.82 46.30
C ILE A 154 -8.60 -2.14 46.09
N GLU A 155 -8.95 -3.41 46.14
CA GLU A 155 -10.34 -3.89 46.09
C GLU A 155 -10.77 -4.35 47.48
N ILE A 156 -11.89 -3.81 47.95
CA ILE A 156 -12.47 -4.11 49.26
C ILE A 156 -13.84 -4.72 49.00
N ASN A 157 -13.94 -6.02 49.26
CA ASN A 157 -15.14 -6.81 49.06
C ASN A 157 -15.80 -7.09 50.40
N GLY A 158 -17.13 -7.08 50.46
CA GLY A 158 -17.88 -7.50 51.65
C GLY A 158 -19.39 -7.24 51.54
N PRO A 159 -20.22 -7.86 52.41
CA PRO A 159 -21.68 -7.86 52.25
C PRO A 159 -22.31 -6.49 52.49
N ASP A 160 -21.66 -5.66 53.31
CA ASP A 160 -22.07 -4.31 53.69
C ASP A 160 -21.43 -3.21 52.81
N GLN A 161 -20.63 -3.59 51.81
CA GLN A 161 -19.99 -2.63 50.92
C GLN A 161 -20.94 -2.16 49.82
N HIS A 162 -20.82 -0.89 49.44
CA HIS A 162 -21.51 -0.33 48.27
C HIS A 162 -20.51 -0.12 47.14
N HIS A 163 -20.96 -0.28 45.89
CA HIS A 163 -20.09 -0.12 44.75
C HIS A 163 -19.61 1.34 44.60
N LEU A 164 -18.32 1.56 44.84
CA LEU A 164 -17.72 2.89 44.83
C LEU A 164 -16.25 2.79 44.42
N THR A 165 -15.90 3.45 43.31
CA THR A 165 -14.52 3.53 42.81
C THR A 165 -14.01 4.95 42.93
N ILE A 166 -12.98 5.13 43.77
CA ILE A 166 -12.36 6.43 44.04
C ILE A 166 -10.86 6.36 43.79
N ILE A 167 -10.32 7.37 43.13
CA ILE A 167 -8.89 7.52 42.87
C ILE A 167 -8.35 8.64 43.77
N ASP A 168 -7.48 8.28 44.70
CA ASP A 168 -6.65 9.22 45.46
C ASP A 168 -5.44 9.60 44.60
N VAL A 169 -5.21 10.90 44.41
CA VAL A 169 -3.99 11.39 43.75
C VAL A 169 -3.11 12.14 44.75
N PRO A 170 -1.77 12.14 44.56
CA PRO A 170 -0.85 12.85 45.45
C PRO A 170 -1.26 14.30 45.70
N GLY A 171 -1.08 14.75 46.94
CA GLY A 171 -1.45 16.12 47.34
C GLY A 171 -0.57 17.17 46.69
N ILE A 172 -1.16 18.29 46.30
CA ILE A 172 -0.45 19.39 45.64
C ILE A 172 0.38 20.16 46.68
N PHE A 173 1.64 20.47 46.36
CA PHE A 173 2.54 21.28 47.21
C PHE A 173 3.28 22.33 46.38
N ARG A 174 3.73 23.41 47.04
CA ARG A 174 4.28 24.62 46.40
C ARG A 174 5.79 24.78 46.54
N THR A 175 6.39 24.13 47.52
CA THR A 175 7.80 24.28 47.86
C THR A 175 8.42 22.91 48.05
N SER A 176 9.63 22.72 47.51
CA SER A 176 10.42 21.52 47.75
C SER A 176 10.88 21.44 49.21
N THR A 177 10.70 20.28 49.85
CA THR A 177 11.26 20.02 51.19
C THR A 177 12.67 19.44 51.00
N LYS A 178 13.70 20.13 51.51
CA LYS A 178 15.10 19.70 51.39
C LYS A 178 15.27 18.27 51.91
N GLY A 179 15.81 17.37 51.08
CA GLY A 179 16.00 15.94 51.38
C GLY A 179 14.77 15.05 51.14
N LEU A 180 13.61 15.60 50.79
CA LEU A 180 12.36 14.85 50.62
C LEU A 180 11.72 15.00 49.23
N THR A 181 11.66 16.22 48.70
CA THR A 181 11.06 16.52 47.37
C THR A 181 11.89 17.54 46.61
N THR A 182 11.79 17.53 45.28
CA THR A 182 12.48 18.44 44.35
C THR A 182 11.49 19.34 43.59
N ASP A 183 11.97 20.41 42.97
CA ASP A 183 11.12 21.26 42.11
C ASP A 183 10.55 20.49 40.90
N ASN A 184 11.26 19.47 40.43
CA ASN A 184 10.78 18.58 39.37
C ASN A 184 9.58 17.72 39.85
N ASP A 185 9.57 17.32 41.12
CA ASP A 185 8.47 16.55 41.70
C ASP A 185 7.16 17.35 41.74
N ILE A 186 7.23 18.67 41.93
CA ILE A 186 6.05 19.56 41.87
C ILE A 186 5.38 19.46 40.49
N VAL A 187 6.20 19.46 39.42
CA VAL A 187 5.72 19.35 38.04
C VAL A 187 5.12 17.97 37.77
N ILE A 188 5.78 16.91 38.24
CA ILE A 188 5.30 15.52 38.10
C ILE A 188 3.92 15.36 38.76
N VAL A 189 3.76 15.84 40.00
CA VAL A 189 2.49 15.76 40.74
C VAL A 189 1.40 16.58 40.05
N ARG A 190 1.69 17.81 39.61
CA ARG A 190 0.73 18.64 38.85
C ARG A 190 0.30 17.95 37.56
N ASN A 191 1.24 17.35 36.83
CA ASN A 191 0.96 16.60 35.59
C ASN A 191 0.13 15.35 35.86
N MET A 192 0.42 14.63 36.95
CA MET A 192 -0.36 13.46 37.36
C MET A 192 -1.81 13.84 37.65
N VAL A 193 -2.04 14.86 38.49
CA VAL A 193 -3.39 15.38 38.77
C VAL A 193 -4.09 15.81 37.48
N ASN A 194 -3.41 16.58 36.62
CA ASN A 194 -3.95 17.07 35.35
C ASN A 194 -4.42 15.95 34.40
N ARG A 195 -3.72 14.81 34.34
CA ARG A 195 -4.14 13.65 33.53
C ARG A 195 -5.53 13.16 33.94
N TYR A 196 -5.79 13.07 35.25
CA TYR A 196 -7.07 12.59 35.78
C TYR A 196 -8.19 13.62 35.62
N ILE A 197 -7.94 14.90 35.95
CA ILE A 197 -8.99 15.93 35.95
C ILE A 197 -9.36 16.44 34.55
N ARG A 198 -8.50 16.31 33.53
CA ARG A 198 -8.81 16.71 32.15
C ARG A 198 -9.89 15.87 31.49
N ASN A 199 -10.05 14.62 31.91
CA ASN A 199 -11.07 13.72 31.38
C ASN A 199 -12.47 14.22 31.79
N GLN A 200 -13.36 14.47 30.82
CA GLN A 200 -14.72 14.97 31.04
C GLN A 200 -15.60 13.98 31.82
N ARG A 201 -15.27 12.68 31.79
CA ARG A 201 -15.97 11.61 32.52
C ARG A 201 -15.40 11.41 33.95
N THR A 202 -14.59 12.34 34.45
CA THR A 202 -14.09 12.36 35.83
C THR A 202 -14.83 13.40 36.67
N ILE A 203 -15.39 12.98 37.81
CA ILE A 203 -15.87 13.88 38.88
C ILE A 203 -14.69 14.28 39.75
N ILE A 204 -14.52 15.59 39.96
CA ILE A 204 -13.43 16.17 40.74
C ILE A 204 -13.94 16.42 42.17
N LEU A 205 -13.36 15.74 43.15
CA LEU A 205 -13.61 15.97 44.57
C LEU A 205 -12.52 16.86 45.15
N ALA A 206 -12.80 18.15 45.31
CA ALA A 206 -11.87 19.14 45.83
C ALA A 206 -11.92 19.19 47.35
N VAL A 207 -10.92 18.61 48.03
CA VAL A 207 -10.81 18.56 49.49
C VAL A 207 -10.10 19.81 50.01
N ILE A 208 -10.79 20.57 50.86
CA ILE A 208 -10.37 21.90 51.30
C ILE A 208 -10.54 22.01 52.82
N PRO A 209 -9.51 22.43 53.58
CA PRO A 209 -9.65 22.61 55.02
C PRO A 209 -10.38 23.92 55.36
N CYS A 210 -11.25 23.90 56.37
CA CYS A 210 -12.10 25.03 56.77
C CYS A 210 -11.33 26.20 57.39
N ASN A 211 -10.11 25.96 57.90
CA ASN A 211 -9.30 26.96 58.59
C ASN A 211 -8.46 27.82 57.63
N VAL A 212 -8.56 27.61 56.32
CA VAL A 212 -7.81 28.36 55.30
C VAL A 212 -8.79 29.00 54.32
N ASP A 213 -8.44 30.18 53.80
CA ASP A 213 -9.26 30.84 52.78
C ASP A 213 -9.31 30.01 51.49
N ILE A 214 -10.52 29.72 51.06
CA ILE A 214 -10.86 28.92 49.88
C ILE A 214 -10.34 29.57 48.60
N ALA A 215 -10.28 30.92 48.55
CA ALA A 215 -9.76 31.64 47.38
C ALA A 215 -8.28 31.38 47.12
N THR A 216 -7.53 30.93 48.14
CA THR A 216 -6.09 30.68 48.03
C THR A 216 -5.75 29.22 47.70
N GLN A 217 -6.75 28.35 47.57
CA GLN A 217 -6.57 26.91 47.41
C GLN A 217 -6.27 26.54 45.94
N GLU A 218 -5.14 25.85 45.71
CA GLU A 218 -4.69 25.52 44.37
C GLU A 218 -5.61 24.49 43.69
N VAL A 219 -6.21 23.60 44.48
CA VAL A 219 -7.18 22.60 43.98
C VAL A 219 -8.34 23.24 43.20
N LEU A 220 -8.83 24.41 43.63
CA LEU A 220 -9.92 25.10 42.93
C LEU A 220 -9.43 25.84 41.69
N THR A 221 -8.18 26.34 41.69
CA THR A 221 -7.55 26.90 40.49
C THR A 221 -7.44 25.83 39.41
N LEU A 222 -6.87 24.67 39.76
CA LEU A 222 -6.74 23.52 38.84
C LEU A 222 -8.10 23.01 38.36
N ALA A 223 -9.10 22.93 39.24
CA ALA A 223 -10.44 22.54 38.84
C ALA A 223 -11.05 23.54 37.85
N LYS A 224 -10.89 24.85 38.07
CA LYS A 224 -11.37 25.90 37.15
C LYS A 224 -10.68 25.89 35.78
N GLU A 225 -9.42 25.49 35.71
CA GLU A 225 -8.70 25.32 34.43
C GLU A 225 -9.37 24.28 33.52
N VAL A 226 -10.05 23.27 34.08
CA VAL A 226 -10.66 22.14 33.33
C VAL A 226 -12.18 22.02 33.47
N ASP A 227 -12.80 22.81 34.35
CA ASP A 227 -14.23 22.83 34.66
C ASP A 227 -14.66 24.24 35.11
N LEU A 228 -14.65 25.19 34.16
CA LEU A 228 -14.91 26.61 34.41
C LEU A 228 -16.28 26.87 35.07
N GLU A 229 -17.30 26.11 34.68
CA GLU A 229 -18.67 26.21 35.21
C GLU A 229 -18.90 25.37 36.48
N GLY A 230 -17.91 24.59 36.92
CA GLY A 230 -18.01 23.73 38.08
C GLY A 230 -19.08 22.64 37.95
N LEU A 231 -19.32 22.12 36.74
CA LEU A 231 -20.38 21.14 36.43
C LEU A 231 -20.10 19.77 37.05
N ARG A 232 -18.82 19.40 37.16
CA ARG A 232 -18.36 18.08 37.61
C ARG A 232 -17.41 18.16 38.80
N THR A 233 -17.36 19.32 39.47
CA THR A 233 -16.51 19.56 40.63
C THR A 233 -17.37 19.72 41.89
N MET A 234 -17.05 18.95 42.93
CA MET A 234 -17.66 19.00 44.26
C MET A 234 -16.61 19.42 45.29
N GLY A 235 -16.98 20.33 46.20
CA GLY A 235 -16.12 20.71 47.32
C GLY A 235 -16.38 19.87 48.57
N VAL A 236 -15.33 19.43 49.25
CA VAL A 236 -15.40 18.77 50.56
C VAL A 236 -14.60 19.56 51.57
N LEU A 237 -15.32 20.15 52.52
CA LEU A 237 -14.77 20.99 53.58
C LEU A 237 -14.39 20.11 54.78
N THR A 238 -13.12 20.13 55.17
CA THR A 238 -12.54 19.31 56.25
C THR A 238 -12.07 20.17 57.41
N LYS A 239 -11.71 19.56 58.54
CA LYS A 239 -11.22 20.25 59.74
C LYS A 239 -12.10 21.42 60.22
N PRO A 240 -13.44 21.27 60.29
CA PRO A 240 -14.33 22.36 60.72
C PRO A 240 -14.12 22.75 62.19
N ASP A 241 -13.49 21.89 62.98
CA ASP A 241 -13.09 22.09 64.37
C ASP A 241 -11.96 23.12 64.53
N LEU A 242 -11.08 23.26 63.52
CA LEU A 242 -10.00 24.24 63.54
C LEU A 242 -10.46 25.65 63.11
N ALA A 243 -11.66 25.78 62.54
CA ALA A 243 -12.27 27.06 62.21
C ALA A 243 -12.90 27.67 63.47
N THR A 244 -12.10 28.31 64.32
CA THR A 244 -12.56 28.89 65.60
C THR A 244 -13.23 30.25 65.44
N GLU A 245 -12.90 30.99 64.39
CA GLU A 245 -13.47 32.31 64.12
C GLU A 245 -14.92 32.22 63.60
N ARG A 246 -15.82 32.99 64.21
CA ARG A 246 -17.25 33.02 63.81
C ARG A 246 -17.45 33.43 62.35
N ALA A 247 -16.62 34.32 61.82
CA ALA A 247 -16.68 34.74 60.42
C ALA A 247 -16.39 33.56 59.48
N THR A 248 -15.34 32.79 59.76
CA THR A 248 -14.96 31.60 58.99
C THR A 248 -16.02 30.51 59.06
N GLN A 249 -16.58 30.24 60.24
CA GLN A 249 -17.69 29.29 60.41
C GLN A 249 -18.94 29.71 59.61
N GLN A 250 -19.25 31.01 59.57
CA GLN A 250 -20.37 31.55 58.81
C GLN A 250 -20.15 31.40 57.30
N ILE A 251 -18.94 31.65 56.81
CA ILE A 251 -18.56 31.45 55.39
C ILE A 251 -18.75 29.99 54.98
N VAL A 252 -18.28 29.05 55.80
CA VAL A 252 -18.46 27.60 55.57
C VAL A 252 -19.95 27.25 55.49
N CYS A 253 -20.77 27.77 56.41
CA CYS A 253 -22.21 27.53 56.37
C CYS A 253 -22.88 28.08 55.10
N GLU A 254 -22.50 29.29 54.66
CA GLU A 254 -23.02 29.90 53.43
C GLU A 254 -22.64 29.12 52.17
N LEU A 255 -21.44 28.53 52.13
CA LEU A 255 -21.00 27.68 51.01
C LEU A 255 -21.78 26.38 50.92
N VAL A 256 -21.98 25.70 52.06
CA VAL A 256 -22.74 24.44 52.12
C VAL A 256 -24.20 24.66 51.73
N GLU A 257 -24.82 25.76 52.18
CA GLU A 257 -26.17 26.19 51.78
C GLU A 257 -26.27 26.64 50.32
N GLY A 258 -25.14 26.87 49.65
CA GLY A 258 -25.08 27.32 48.26
C GLY A 258 -25.29 28.81 48.07
N LYS A 259 -25.22 29.65 49.12
CA LYS A 259 -25.35 31.12 49.01
C LYS A 259 -24.15 31.77 48.34
N ARG A 260 -22.99 31.11 48.37
CA ARG A 260 -21.78 31.50 47.64
C ARG A 260 -21.53 30.49 46.52
N HIS A 261 -22.02 30.80 45.32
CA HIS A 261 -21.99 29.88 44.18
C HIS A 261 -20.62 29.87 43.49
N LEU A 262 -19.85 28.79 43.72
CA LEU A 262 -18.61 28.48 42.99
C LEU A 262 -18.67 27.13 42.24
N LEU A 263 -19.50 26.19 42.68
CA LEU A 263 -19.56 24.80 42.17
C LEU A 263 -21.02 24.32 42.04
N ARG A 264 -21.40 23.69 40.91
CA ARG A 264 -22.77 23.17 40.72
C ARG A 264 -23.06 21.95 41.59
N LEU A 265 -22.08 21.07 41.81
CA LEU A 265 -22.26 19.92 42.68
C LEU A 265 -22.30 20.30 44.18
N GLY A 266 -22.02 21.56 44.51
CA GLY A 266 -22.08 22.11 45.87
C GLY A 266 -20.92 21.69 46.77
N TYR A 267 -21.07 22.03 48.06
CA TYR A 267 -20.09 21.74 49.11
C TYR A 267 -20.69 20.81 50.18
N CYS A 268 -19.89 19.84 50.63
CA CYS A 268 -20.16 19.02 51.81
C CYS A 268 -19.16 19.35 52.92
N VAL A 269 -19.53 19.18 54.18
CA VAL A 269 -18.63 19.39 55.32
C VAL A 269 -18.55 18.12 56.18
N VAL A 270 -17.33 17.72 56.53
CA VAL A 270 -17.06 16.49 57.30
C VAL A 270 -16.10 16.76 58.45
N LYS A 271 -16.32 16.06 59.57
CA LYS A 271 -15.41 16.07 60.73
C LYS A 271 -14.75 14.71 60.86
N ASN A 272 -13.44 14.71 60.63
CA ASN A 272 -12.59 13.53 60.79
C ASN A 272 -11.89 13.54 62.15
N ARG A 273 -11.12 12.49 62.44
CA ARG A 273 -10.30 12.42 63.66
C ARG A 273 -9.20 13.49 63.63
N SER A 274 -8.79 13.95 64.81
CA SER A 274 -7.61 14.81 64.96
C SER A 274 -6.34 14.02 64.66
N ALA A 275 -5.25 14.73 64.31
CA ALA A 275 -3.93 14.11 64.15
C ALA A 275 -3.44 13.43 65.44
N ASP A 276 -3.86 13.94 66.61
CA ASP A 276 -3.47 13.43 67.92
C ASP A 276 -4.33 12.26 68.40
N ASP A 277 -5.40 11.94 67.67
CA ASP A 277 -6.38 10.92 68.05
C ASP A 277 -6.07 9.58 67.34
N THR A 278 -5.28 8.75 68.03
CA THR A 278 -4.80 7.45 67.57
C THR A 278 -5.59 6.26 68.09
N THR A 279 -6.46 6.45 69.09
CA THR A 279 -7.12 5.34 69.83
C THR A 279 -8.62 5.22 69.59
N SER A 280 -9.29 6.24 69.04
CA SER A 280 -10.74 6.20 68.85
C SER A 280 -11.18 5.26 67.71
N THR A 281 -12.32 4.60 67.87
CA THR A 281 -12.90 3.69 66.86
C THR A 281 -13.70 4.46 65.79
N MET A 282 -14.11 3.79 64.68
CA MET A 282 -14.93 4.45 63.64
C MET A 282 -16.31 4.87 64.19
N THR A 283 -16.84 4.10 65.13
CA THR A 283 -18.09 4.39 65.86
C THR A 283 -17.97 5.62 66.77
N ASP A 284 -16.84 5.78 67.46
CA ASP A 284 -16.57 6.96 68.30
C ASP A 284 -16.47 8.23 67.46
N ARG A 285 -15.79 8.15 66.30
CA ARG A 285 -15.70 9.25 65.33
C ARG A 285 -17.07 9.68 64.84
N ASN A 286 -17.90 8.73 64.39
CA ASN A 286 -19.26 9.01 63.90
C ASN A 286 -20.12 9.68 64.96
N SER A 287 -19.97 9.28 66.23
CA SER A 287 -20.69 9.88 67.36
C SER A 287 -20.20 11.30 67.65
N SER A 288 -18.89 11.51 67.64
CA SER A 288 -18.25 12.84 67.79
C SER A 288 -18.62 13.80 66.65
N GLU A 289 -18.71 13.29 65.43
CA GLU A 289 -19.15 14.05 64.25
C GLU A 289 -20.61 14.49 64.39
N LYS A 290 -21.51 13.56 64.73
CA LYS A 290 -22.92 13.88 64.99
C LYS A 290 -23.07 14.90 66.12
N ALA A 291 -22.33 14.75 67.22
CA ALA A 291 -22.36 15.68 68.34
C ALA A 291 -21.85 17.07 67.95
N PHE A 292 -20.75 17.17 67.19
CA PHE A 292 -20.21 18.44 66.72
C PHE A 292 -21.21 19.19 65.83
N PHE A 293 -21.81 18.48 64.86
CA PHE A 293 -22.81 19.07 63.98
C PHE A 293 -24.18 19.28 64.66
N SER A 294 -24.35 18.87 65.93
CA SER A 294 -25.52 19.26 66.76
C SER A 294 -25.37 20.68 67.33
N ALA A 295 -24.15 21.21 67.42
CA ALA A 295 -23.87 22.50 68.04
C ALA A 295 -23.96 23.67 67.05
N ASN A 296 -24.30 24.85 67.55
CA ASN A 296 -24.25 26.10 66.77
C ASN A 296 -22.79 26.43 66.38
N PRO A 297 -22.55 26.99 65.17
CA PRO A 297 -23.52 27.38 64.15
C PRO A 297 -23.94 26.26 63.19
N TRP A 298 -23.40 25.05 63.33
CA TRP A 298 -23.54 23.95 62.37
C TRP A 298 -24.92 23.30 62.31
N THR A 299 -25.71 23.43 63.38
CA THR A 299 -27.07 22.86 63.46
C THR A 299 -27.95 23.30 62.28
N ARG A 300 -27.75 24.51 61.75
CA ARG A 300 -28.47 25.05 60.58
C ARG A 300 -28.26 24.22 59.30
N LEU A 301 -27.13 23.53 59.19
CA LEU A 301 -26.76 22.77 57.99
C LEU A 301 -27.37 21.37 57.97
N ARG A 302 -27.96 20.89 59.07
CA ARG A 302 -28.51 19.54 59.18
C ARG A 302 -29.60 19.24 58.15
N SER A 303 -30.43 20.22 57.82
CA SER A 303 -31.52 20.08 56.85
C SER A 303 -31.03 19.94 55.40
N THR A 304 -29.75 20.21 55.13
CA THR A 304 -29.22 20.23 53.76
C THR A 304 -28.82 18.86 53.22
N ASN A 305 -28.71 17.84 54.07
CA ASN A 305 -28.10 16.53 53.74
C ASN A 305 -26.67 16.65 53.16
N ARG A 306 -25.91 17.69 53.55
CA ARG A 306 -24.52 17.93 53.09
C ARG A 306 -23.50 17.88 54.22
N VAL A 307 -23.92 17.38 55.38
CA VAL A 307 -23.14 17.38 56.62
C VAL A 307 -22.88 15.94 57.03
N GLY A 308 -21.63 15.67 57.36
CA GLY A 308 -21.18 14.39 57.87
C GLY A 308 -20.76 13.39 56.78
N VAL A 309 -19.93 12.44 57.18
CA VAL A 309 -19.34 11.44 56.28
C VAL A 309 -20.41 10.55 55.63
N HIS A 310 -21.44 10.17 56.37
CA HIS A 310 -22.52 9.32 55.83
C HIS A 310 -23.24 9.99 54.65
N SER A 311 -23.58 11.27 54.79
CA SER A 311 -24.21 12.07 53.73
C SER A 311 -23.29 12.23 52.52
N LEU A 312 -21.98 12.40 52.75
CA LEU A 312 -20.99 12.48 51.68
C LEU A 312 -20.93 11.16 50.89
N ALA A 313 -20.82 10.02 51.56
CA ALA A 313 -20.73 8.70 50.91
C ALA A 313 -21.94 8.41 50.01
N ILE A 314 -23.16 8.67 50.50
CA ILE A 314 -24.40 8.55 49.71
C ILE A 314 -24.33 9.42 48.46
N ARG A 315 -23.91 10.67 48.60
CA ARG A 315 -23.87 11.62 47.50
C ARG A 315 -22.83 11.27 46.45
N LEU A 316 -21.64 10.80 46.86
CA LEU A 316 -20.59 10.36 45.93
C LEU A 316 -21.06 9.16 45.12
N ARG A 317 -21.74 8.20 45.76
CA ARG A 317 -22.36 7.06 45.11
C ARG A 317 -23.38 7.50 44.06
N ASP A 318 -24.33 8.35 44.45
CA ASP A 318 -25.41 8.78 43.54
C ASP A 318 -24.85 9.54 42.33
N LEU A 319 -23.84 10.39 42.54
CA LEU A 319 -23.17 11.09 41.44
C LEU A 319 -22.41 10.16 40.49
N LEU A 320 -21.68 9.19 41.03
CA LEU A 320 -20.97 8.21 40.20
C LEU A 320 -21.97 7.35 39.41
N ARG A 321 -23.09 6.97 40.02
CA ARG A 321 -24.19 6.25 39.37
C ARG A 321 -24.80 7.06 38.22
N ASP A 322 -25.16 8.32 38.48
CA ASP A 322 -25.83 9.17 37.51
C ASP A 322 -24.89 9.47 36.31
N LEU A 323 -23.60 9.67 36.58
CA LEU A 323 -22.59 9.82 35.53
C LEU A 323 -22.43 8.53 34.73
N SER A 324 -22.31 7.38 35.39
CA SER A 324 -22.18 6.07 34.73
C SER A 324 -23.38 5.79 33.82
N ARG A 325 -24.60 6.06 34.29
CA ARG A 325 -25.83 5.89 33.51
C ARG A 325 -25.87 6.82 32.28
N LYS A 326 -25.49 8.08 32.44
CA LYS A 326 -25.46 9.07 31.35
C LYS A 326 -24.43 8.73 30.28
N GLU A 327 -23.24 8.30 30.69
CA GLU A 327 -22.12 8.04 29.78
C GLU A 327 -22.11 6.63 29.20
N PHE A 328 -22.90 5.70 29.72
CA PHE A 328 -22.92 4.29 29.28
C PHE A 328 -23.11 4.14 27.77
N LYS A 329 -24.09 4.87 27.20
CA LYS A 329 -24.33 4.86 25.75
C LYS A 329 -23.15 5.43 24.97
N ASN A 330 -22.56 6.52 25.44
CA ASN A 330 -21.44 7.17 24.78
C ASN A 330 -20.21 6.25 24.75
N VAL A 331 -19.92 5.55 25.86
CA VAL A 331 -18.85 4.55 25.95
C VAL A 331 -19.09 3.42 24.94
N LYS A 332 -20.32 2.89 24.87
CA LYS A 332 -20.69 1.84 23.91
C LYS A 332 -20.52 2.28 22.45
N ASP A 333 -20.94 3.49 22.10
CA ASP A 333 -20.81 4.02 20.73
C ASP A 333 -19.35 4.33 20.37
N GLU A 334 -18.53 4.69 21.36
CA GLU A 334 -17.10 4.92 21.18
C GLU A 334 -16.33 3.60 20.97
N ILE A 335 -16.63 2.56 21.74
CA ILE A 335 -16.05 1.22 21.56
C ILE A 335 -16.39 0.66 20.17
N HIS A 336 -17.64 0.77 19.71
CA HIS A 336 -18.00 0.35 18.34
C HIS A 336 -17.21 1.11 17.27
N ARG A 337 -17.04 2.43 17.42
CA ARG A 337 -16.27 3.24 16.47
C ARG A 337 -14.80 2.81 16.44
N MET A 338 -14.20 2.56 17.60
CA MET A 338 -12.82 2.08 17.68
C MET A 338 -12.66 0.69 17.09
N LEU A 339 -13.60 -0.22 17.37
CA LEU A 339 -13.58 -1.57 16.82
C LEU A 339 -13.61 -1.55 15.28
N ASN A 340 -14.56 -0.80 14.69
CA ASN A 340 -14.67 -0.67 13.24
C ASN A 340 -13.40 -0.07 12.62
N LYS A 341 -12.80 0.92 13.28
CA LYS A 341 -11.54 1.53 12.83
C LYS A 341 -10.40 0.52 12.84
N SER A 342 -10.22 -0.20 13.95
CA SER A 342 -9.16 -1.21 14.10
C SER A 342 -9.34 -2.38 13.13
N GLU A 343 -10.57 -2.87 12.93
CA GLU A 343 -10.86 -3.94 11.96
C GLU A 343 -10.59 -3.49 10.51
N THR A 344 -10.94 -2.25 10.17
CA THR A 344 -10.64 -1.69 8.84
C THR A 344 -9.14 -1.55 8.60
N GLU A 345 -8.40 -1.10 9.62
CA GLU A 345 -6.94 -0.99 9.57
C GLU A 345 -6.29 -2.38 9.39
N LEU A 346 -6.70 -3.37 10.19
CA LEU A 346 -6.22 -4.74 10.09
C LEU A 346 -6.52 -5.36 8.72
N LYS A 347 -7.72 -5.11 8.18
CA LYS A 347 -8.09 -5.58 6.83
C LYS A 347 -7.21 -4.97 5.75
N ARG A 348 -6.85 -3.68 5.88
CA ARG A 348 -5.94 -2.98 4.95
C ARG A 348 -4.52 -3.55 5.00
N MET A 349 -4.07 -4.05 6.15
CA MET A 349 -2.76 -4.70 6.31
C MET A 349 -2.69 -6.09 5.64
N GLY A 350 -3.83 -6.65 5.21
CA GLY A 350 -3.89 -7.96 4.56
C GLY A 350 -3.63 -9.14 5.52
N PRO A 351 -3.47 -10.37 5.00
CA PRO A 351 -3.24 -11.55 5.82
C PRO A 351 -1.87 -11.51 6.51
N SER A 352 -1.75 -12.15 7.68
CA SER A 352 -0.48 -12.25 8.40
C SER A 352 0.54 -13.07 7.64
N ARG A 353 1.76 -12.53 7.51
CA ARG A 353 2.91 -13.19 6.85
C ARG A 353 4.05 -13.46 7.83
N SER A 354 3.73 -13.68 9.10
CA SER A 354 4.72 -13.97 10.15
C SER A 354 5.38 -15.35 10.02
N ARG A 355 4.70 -16.30 9.37
CA ARG A 355 5.18 -17.67 9.21
C ARG A 355 5.52 -17.99 7.74
N PRO A 356 6.51 -18.87 7.49
CA PRO A 356 6.88 -19.27 6.13
C PRO A 356 5.71 -19.86 5.32
N ASP A 357 4.80 -20.60 5.96
CA ASP A 357 3.64 -21.17 5.29
C ASP A 357 2.65 -20.09 4.81
N ALA A 358 2.49 -19.02 5.58
CA ALA A 358 1.65 -17.89 5.20
C ALA A 358 2.30 -17.04 4.10
N GLN A 359 3.60 -16.78 4.19
CA GLN A 359 4.39 -16.11 3.15
C GLN A 359 4.32 -16.86 1.81
N ARG A 360 4.42 -18.20 1.87
CA ARG A 360 4.33 -19.07 0.70
C ARG A 360 2.93 -19.03 0.06
N ARG A 361 1.86 -19.08 0.85
CA ARG A 361 0.49 -18.92 0.33
C ARG A 361 0.32 -17.55 -0.34
N TYR A 362 0.81 -16.49 0.29
CA TYR A 362 0.72 -15.13 -0.24
C TYR A 362 1.44 -14.99 -1.59
N LEU A 363 2.72 -15.38 -1.67
CA LEU A 363 3.46 -15.36 -2.94
C LEU A 363 2.88 -16.32 -3.98
N GLY A 364 2.34 -17.46 -3.54
CA GLY A 364 1.69 -18.44 -4.41
C GLY A 364 0.45 -17.86 -5.09
N GLN A 365 -0.35 -17.08 -4.37
CA GLN A 365 -1.49 -16.37 -4.94
C GLN A 365 -1.04 -15.34 -5.98
N ILE A 366 -0.03 -14.52 -5.66
CA ILE A 366 0.50 -13.53 -6.61
C ILE A 366 1.05 -14.23 -7.87
N ALA A 367 1.73 -15.37 -7.71
CA ALA A 367 2.24 -16.16 -8.83
C ALA A 367 1.10 -16.73 -9.69
N SER A 368 0.03 -17.24 -9.07
CA SER A 368 -1.15 -17.73 -9.79
C SER A 368 -1.82 -16.62 -10.59
N ASP A 369 -2.07 -15.47 -9.95
CA ASP A 369 -2.71 -14.31 -10.57
C ASP A 369 -1.85 -13.76 -11.72
N PHE A 370 -0.53 -13.70 -11.53
CA PHE A 370 0.41 -13.30 -12.57
C PHE A 370 0.38 -14.27 -13.77
N GLN A 371 0.42 -15.58 -13.52
CA GLN A 371 0.36 -16.59 -14.58
C GLN A 371 -0.95 -16.52 -15.36
N GLU A 372 -2.09 -16.30 -14.69
CA GLU A 372 -3.37 -16.12 -15.37
C GLU A 372 -3.35 -14.88 -16.27
N ALA A 373 -2.88 -13.74 -15.76
CA ALA A 373 -2.77 -12.51 -16.53
C ALA A 373 -1.80 -12.65 -17.71
N ALA A 374 -0.65 -13.30 -17.50
CA ALA A 374 0.35 -13.55 -18.55
C ALA A 374 -0.21 -14.45 -19.67
N LEU A 375 -0.93 -15.52 -19.30
CA LEU A 375 -1.56 -16.44 -20.24
C LEU A 375 -2.61 -15.72 -21.10
N ARG A 376 -3.51 -14.96 -20.47
CA ARG A 376 -4.52 -14.17 -21.18
C ARG A 376 -3.92 -13.10 -22.08
N ALA A 377 -2.89 -12.40 -21.60
CA ALA A 377 -2.22 -11.36 -22.37
C ALA A 377 -1.47 -11.91 -23.59
N ARG A 378 -0.94 -13.14 -23.49
CA ARG A 378 -0.29 -13.87 -24.57
C ARG A 378 -1.30 -14.40 -25.60
N ASP A 379 -2.42 -14.93 -25.14
CA ASP A 379 -3.42 -15.57 -26.04
C ASP A 379 -4.42 -14.56 -26.62
N GLY A 380 -4.40 -13.31 -26.16
CA GLY A 380 -5.31 -12.25 -26.63
C GLY A 380 -6.69 -12.28 -25.97
N HIS A 381 -6.86 -13.01 -24.87
CA HIS A 381 -8.12 -13.14 -24.14
C HIS A 381 -8.28 -12.05 -23.08
N TYR A 382 -8.59 -10.82 -23.51
CA TYR A 382 -8.64 -9.66 -22.60
C TYR A 382 -9.94 -9.50 -21.81
N ASN A 383 -11.01 -10.16 -22.22
CA ASN A 383 -12.33 -9.97 -21.63
C ASN A 383 -12.39 -10.46 -20.17
N GLY A 384 -13.12 -9.74 -19.32
CA GLY A 384 -13.37 -10.14 -17.93
C GLY A 384 -12.20 -9.87 -16.97
N MET A 385 -11.25 -9.00 -17.35
CA MET A 385 -10.20 -8.51 -16.46
C MET A 385 -10.04 -6.99 -16.62
N ASP A 386 -10.48 -6.23 -15.62
CA ASP A 386 -10.49 -4.75 -15.63
C ASP A 386 -9.13 -4.14 -15.98
N MET A 387 -8.03 -4.79 -15.59
CA MET A 387 -6.67 -4.33 -15.88
C MET A 387 -6.40 -4.13 -17.39
N PHE A 388 -6.98 -4.96 -18.28
CA PHE A 388 -6.78 -4.84 -19.74
C PHE A 388 -7.73 -3.85 -20.40
N GLU A 389 -8.84 -3.51 -19.74
CA GLU A 389 -9.78 -2.47 -20.16
C GLU A 389 -9.26 -1.09 -19.78
N GLN A 390 -8.79 -0.95 -18.54
CA GLN A 390 -8.25 0.29 -18.01
C GLN A 390 -6.89 0.66 -18.63
N ASN A 391 -6.06 -0.34 -18.97
CA ASN A 391 -4.74 -0.10 -19.52
C ASN A 391 -4.48 -0.92 -20.79
N PRO A 392 -4.73 -0.34 -21.99
CA PRO A 392 -4.43 -0.98 -23.27
C PRO A 392 -2.95 -1.35 -23.46
N LYS A 393 -2.02 -0.73 -22.72
CA LYS A 393 -0.58 -1.08 -22.78
C LYS A 393 -0.27 -2.46 -22.20
N LEU A 394 -1.22 -3.08 -21.49
CA LEU A 394 -1.08 -4.46 -20.98
C LEU A 394 -1.51 -5.53 -21.99
N ARG A 395 -2.00 -5.15 -23.18
CA ARG A 395 -2.41 -6.07 -24.24
C ARG A 395 -1.20 -6.61 -25.01
N LEU A 396 -0.39 -7.41 -24.31
CA LEU A 396 0.95 -7.81 -24.74
C LEU A 396 1.01 -8.36 -26.18
N ILE A 397 0.22 -9.39 -26.49
CA ILE A 397 0.28 -10.00 -27.82
C ILE A 397 -0.11 -9.03 -28.94
N THR A 398 -1.08 -8.13 -28.68
CA THR A 398 -1.48 -7.09 -29.63
C THR A 398 -0.32 -6.14 -29.92
N LEU A 399 0.41 -5.70 -28.89
CA LEU A 399 1.57 -4.82 -29.05
C LEU A 399 2.71 -5.52 -29.79
N ILE A 400 2.97 -6.79 -29.49
CA ILE A 400 3.99 -7.59 -30.19
C ILE A 400 3.65 -7.78 -31.66
N VAL A 401 2.41 -8.11 -32.00
CA VAL A 401 1.97 -8.27 -33.40
C VAL A 401 2.13 -6.95 -34.16
N ASN A 402 1.69 -5.83 -33.59
CA ASN A 402 1.86 -4.51 -34.20
C ASN A 402 3.35 -4.15 -34.44
N LEU A 403 4.21 -4.47 -33.46
CA LEU A 403 5.66 -4.27 -33.58
C LEU A 403 6.26 -5.15 -34.68
N ASN A 404 5.81 -6.40 -34.80
CA ASN A 404 6.28 -7.35 -35.81
C ASN A 404 5.88 -6.91 -37.23
N GLU A 405 4.65 -6.42 -37.41
CA GLU A 405 4.20 -5.89 -38.71
C GLU A 405 5.03 -4.69 -39.15
N GLN A 406 5.35 -3.79 -38.23
CA GLN A 406 6.19 -2.63 -38.52
C GLN A 406 7.63 -3.04 -38.85
N PHE A 407 8.18 -3.99 -38.08
CA PHE A 407 9.48 -4.55 -38.39
C PHE A 407 9.50 -5.15 -39.79
N ASN A 408 8.50 -5.96 -40.17
CA ASN A 408 8.41 -6.54 -41.50
C ASN A 408 8.37 -5.46 -42.61
N LYS A 409 7.56 -4.41 -42.44
CA LYS A 409 7.50 -3.27 -43.38
C LYS A 409 8.85 -2.56 -43.51
N VAL A 410 9.49 -2.21 -42.39
CA VAL A 410 10.81 -1.55 -42.38
C VAL A 410 11.89 -2.44 -43.00
N PHE A 411 11.87 -3.74 -42.69
CA PHE A 411 12.82 -4.71 -43.21
C PHE A 411 12.65 -4.90 -44.72
N ALA A 412 11.41 -4.89 -45.22
CA ALA A 412 11.10 -4.94 -46.65
C ALA A 412 11.63 -3.71 -47.41
N LEU A 413 11.38 -2.51 -46.88
CA LEU A 413 11.70 -1.24 -47.54
C LEU A 413 13.16 -0.82 -47.40
N ARG A 414 13.78 -1.08 -46.24
CA ARG A 414 15.11 -0.55 -45.88
C ARG A 414 16.15 -1.61 -45.55
N GLY A 415 15.78 -2.89 -45.52
CA GLY A 415 16.70 -3.98 -45.17
C GLY A 415 17.83 -4.19 -46.17
N HIS A 416 17.69 -3.71 -47.40
CA HIS A 416 18.73 -3.78 -48.43
C HIS A 416 19.68 -2.56 -48.38
N THR A 417 20.96 -2.80 -48.64
CA THR A 417 21.98 -1.73 -48.66
C THR A 417 21.80 -0.79 -49.84
N ARG A 418 21.59 -1.34 -51.04
CA ARG A 418 21.38 -0.62 -52.32
C ARG A 418 20.05 -1.01 -52.93
N LYS A 419 19.34 -0.10 -53.59
CA LYS A 419 18.09 -0.47 -54.28
C LYS A 419 18.39 -1.45 -55.42
N PHE A 420 17.49 -2.41 -55.65
CA PHE A 420 17.59 -3.29 -56.80
C PHE A 420 17.24 -2.50 -58.09
N ASP A 421 18.03 -2.67 -59.15
CA ASP A 421 17.90 -1.90 -60.39
C ASP A 421 16.73 -2.42 -61.26
N GLY A 422 15.71 -1.60 -61.52
CA GLY A 422 14.55 -1.97 -62.34
C GLY A 422 13.22 -1.47 -61.76
N PRO A 423 12.07 -1.86 -62.34
CA PRO A 423 10.76 -1.47 -61.82
C PRO A 423 10.59 -2.01 -60.39
N ALA A 424 10.17 -1.14 -59.48
CA ALA A 424 9.94 -1.51 -58.08
C ALA A 424 8.62 -2.28 -57.97
N GLU A 425 8.68 -3.53 -57.52
CA GLU A 425 7.48 -4.25 -57.10
C GLU A 425 6.94 -3.61 -55.82
N THR A 426 5.78 -2.96 -55.90
CA THR A 426 5.11 -2.35 -54.74
C THR A 426 4.46 -3.45 -53.89
N GLU A 427 5.24 -4.10 -53.02
CA GLU A 427 4.71 -5.09 -52.06
C GLU A 427 3.87 -4.45 -50.93
N PHE A 428 4.04 -3.14 -50.68
CA PHE A 428 3.33 -2.38 -49.65
C PHE A 428 2.93 -1.00 -50.19
N GLY A 429 1.71 -0.54 -49.89
CA GLY A 429 1.24 0.82 -50.23
C GLY A 429 2.10 1.91 -49.57
N SER A 430 2.03 3.14 -50.08
CA SER A 430 2.84 4.30 -49.66
C SER A 430 2.52 4.84 -48.26
N ASP A 431 1.99 4.03 -47.35
CA ASP A 431 1.69 4.46 -46.00
C ASP A 431 2.98 4.65 -45.20
N THR A 432 3.13 5.88 -44.71
CA THR A 432 4.12 6.24 -43.69
C THR A 432 4.13 5.19 -42.57
N PRO A 433 5.31 4.68 -42.15
CA PRO A 433 5.39 3.78 -41.02
C PRO A 433 4.65 4.41 -39.83
N LEU A 434 3.65 3.72 -39.28
CA LEU A 434 3.00 4.11 -38.03
C LEU A 434 4.12 4.35 -37.01
N ASN A 435 4.22 5.60 -36.56
CA ASN A 435 5.16 6.01 -35.52
C ASN A 435 4.63 5.44 -34.20
N VAL A 436 4.92 4.17 -33.91
CA VAL A 436 4.83 3.71 -32.52
C VAL A 436 5.89 4.51 -31.79
N ASP A 437 5.43 5.34 -30.84
CA ASP A 437 6.24 6.13 -29.94
C ASP A 437 7.56 5.41 -29.72
N ALA A 438 8.63 5.98 -30.29
CA ALA A 438 9.90 5.30 -30.33
C ALA A 438 10.27 4.95 -28.88
N ILE A 439 10.23 3.66 -28.53
CA ILE A 439 10.69 3.16 -27.23
C ILE A 439 12.20 3.43 -27.19
N THR A 440 12.56 4.65 -26.83
CA THR A 440 13.93 5.18 -26.83
C THR A 440 14.54 5.20 -25.44
N ASP A 441 13.70 5.13 -24.42
CA ASP A 441 14.15 5.15 -23.04
C ASP A 441 14.42 3.71 -22.57
N THR A 442 15.69 3.39 -22.39
CA THR A 442 16.08 2.13 -21.76
C THR A 442 15.80 2.24 -20.28
N ASP A 443 14.99 1.33 -19.74
CA ASP A 443 14.97 1.09 -18.30
C ASP A 443 16.43 0.92 -17.83
N LYS A 444 16.82 1.61 -16.76
CA LYS A 444 18.15 1.50 -16.16
C LYS A 444 18.50 0.03 -15.86
N ALA A 445 17.48 -0.78 -15.54
CA ALA A 445 17.60 -2.20 -15.30
C ALA A 445 18.02 -3.02 -16.55
N LEU A 446 17.88 -2.52 -17.78
CA LEU A 446 18.19 -3.26 -19.01
C LEU A 446 19.34 -2.69 -19.85
N HIS A 447 19.96 -1.59 -19.39
CA HIS A 447 21.00 -0.86 -20.13
C HIS A 447 22.22 -1.72 -20.53
N GLY A 448 22.58 -2.74 -19.74
CA GLY A 448 23.70 -3.64 -20.02
C GLY A 448 23.44 -4.66 -21.15
N ILE A 449 22.17 -4.95 -21.44
CA ILE A 449 21.75 -6.01 -22.39
C ILE A 449 21.36 -5.38 -23.73
N LEU A 450 20.65 -4.26 -23.73
CA LEU A 450 20.02 -3.69 -24.92
C LEU A 450 20.88 -2.59 -25.58
N LYS A 451 21.92 -3.00 -26.34
CA LYS A 451 22.90 -2.06 -26.95
C LYS A 451 22.42 -1.39 -28.25
N ASN A 452 21.41 -1.93 -28.94
CA ASN A 452 21.04 -1.53 -30.31
C ASN A 452 19.72 -0.74 -30.44
N LEU A 453 19.07 -0.36 -29.33
CA LEU A 453 17.79 0.34 -29.34
C LEU A 453 17.82 1.69 -30.08
N LYS A 454 18.95 2.40 -30.00
CA LYS A 454 19.13 3.72 -30.65
C LYS A 454 19.38 3.65 -32.16
N PHE A 455 19.51 2.45 -32.73
CA PHE A 455 19.78 2.31 -34.16
C PHE A 455 18.62 2.85 -35.01
N GLN A 456 18.90 3.78 -35.89
CA GLN A 456 17.96 4.22 -36.93
C GLN A 456 18.42 3.66 -38.27
N CYS A 457 17.54 2.91 -38.93
CA CYS A 457 17.89 2.28 -40.20
C CYS A 457 17.96 3.34 -41.31
N PRO A 458 19.14 3.55 -41.93
CA PRO A 458 19.28 4.53 -42.99
C PRO A 458 18.58 4.06 -44.27
N GLU A 459 18.18 5.01 -45.11
CA GLU A 459 17.61 4.72 -46.43
C GLU A 459 18.59 3.90 -47.30
N PRO A 460 18.09 3.07 -48.23
CA PRO A 460 18.92 2.41 -49.23
C PRO A 460 19.74 3.43 -50.04
N SER A 461 21.01 3.09 -50.31
CA SER A 461 21.88 3.92 -51.15
C SER A 461 21.28 4.09 -52.55
N LYS A 462 21.42 5.30 -53.11
CA LYS A 462 20.98 5.64 -54.48
C LYS A 462 21.91 5.09 -55.56
N SER A 463 23.09 4.60 -55.20
CA SER A 463 24.04 3.97 -56.12
C SER A 463 23.45 2.70 -56.76
N SER A 464 23.70 2.50 -58.05
CA SER A 464 23.27 1.29 -58.77
C SER A 464 23.91 0.03 -58.20
N LEU A 465 23.11 -1.02 -57.97
CA LEU A 465 23.59 -2.32 -57.51
C LEU A 465 24.36 -3.02 -58.64
N LEU A 466 23.92 -2.89 -59.90
CA LEU A 466 24.62 -3.40 -61.08
C LEU A 466 26.07 -2.90 -61.15
N SER A 467 26.32 -1.60 -60.90
CA SER A 467 27.69 -1.06 -60.89
C SER A 467 28.56 -1.63 -59.75
N ASN A 468 27.96 -1.95 -58.61
CA ASN A 468 28.69 -2.56 -57.49
C ASN A 468 29.01 -4.03 -57.77
N ILE A 469 28.07 -4.78 -58.36
CA ILE A 469 28.31 -6.15 -58.81
C ILE A 469 29.45 -6.18 -59.83
N GLU A 470 29.49 -5.24 -60.76
CA GLU A 470 30.56 -5.12 -61.75
C GLU A 470 31.93 -4.82 -61.11
N SER A 471 31.98 -3.92 -60.12
CA SER A 471 33.22 -3.68 -59.34
C SER A 471 33.70 -4.96 -58.65
N VAL A 472 32.79 -5.65 -57.95
CA VAL A 472 33.10 -6.91 -57.26
C VAL A 472 33.55 -7.98 -58.26
N PHE A 473 32.98 -8.00 -59.47
CA PHE A 473 33.39 -8.91 -60.54
C PHE A 473 34.84 -8.64 -60.96
N HIS A 474 35.20 -7.37 -61.20
CA HIS A 474 36.56 -7.02 -61.57
C HIS A 474 37.59 -7.31 -60.48
N GLU A 475 37.21 -7.15 -59.21
CA GLU A 475 38.07 -7.41 -58.05
C GLU A 475 38.23 -8.91 -57.74
N SER A 476 37.24 -9.74 -58.10
CA SER A 476 37.14 -11.13 -57.60
C SER A 476 36.94 -12.20 -58.68
N ARG A 477 36.97 -11.87 -59.98
CA ARG A 477 36.79 -12.84 -61.08
C ARG A 477 37.91 -13.88 -61.15
N SER A 478 37.54 -15.14 -61.38
CA SER A 478 38.44 -16.24 -61.73
C SER A 478 38.65 -16.31 -63.25
N ALA A 479 39.56 -17.17 -63.73
CA ALA A 479 39.82 -17.41 -65.15
C ALA A 479 38.71 -18.24 -65.86
N GLU A 480 37.47 -18.17 -65.37
CA GLU A 480 36.32 -18.91 -65.88
C GLU A 480 35.70 -18.23 -67.12
N LEU A 481 35.24 -19.02 -68.08
CA LEU A 481 34.65 -18.52 -69.33
C LEU A 481 33.18 -18.16 -69.12
N GLY A 482 32.84 -16.87 -69.19
CA GLY A 482 31.46 -16.38 -69.26
C GLY A 482 30.56 -16.70 -68.05
N SER A 483 31.16 -17.12 -66.94
CA SER A 483 30.48 -17.53 -65.70
C SER A 483 31.03 -16.77 -64.49
N PHE A 484 30.42 -16.95 -63.32
CA PHE A 484 30.89 -16.41 -62.06
C PHE A 484 30.93 -17.48 -60.96
N SER A 485 31.79 -17.27 -59.98
CA SER A 485 31.94 -18.16 -58.82
C SER A 485 30.80 -17.96 -57.81
N SER A 486 30.38 -19.04 -57.15
CA SER A 486 29.35 -18.98 -56.10
C SER A 486 29.77 -18.11 -54.89
N SER A 487 31.07 -17.94 -54.67
CA SER A 487 31.63 -17.04 -53.65
C SER A 487 31.34 -15.57 -53.95
N MET A 488 31.30 -15.17 -55.22
CA MET A 488 30.97 -13.80 -55.60
C MET A 488 29.51 -13.45 -55.25
N LEU A 489 28.56 -14.36 -55.52
CA LEU A 489 27.17 -14.18 -55.13
C LEU A 489 27.02 -14.04 -53.61
N ALA A 490 27.78 -14.83 -52.84
CA ALA A 490 27.80 -14.74 -51.38
C ALA A 490 28.34 -13.39 -50.89
N GLN A 491 29.39 -12.86 -51.52
CA GLN A 491 29.97 -11.56 -51.19
C GLN A 491 29.00 -10.40 -51.44
N VAL A 492 28.35 -10.38 -52.61
CA VAL A 492 27.36 -9.35 -52.94
C VAL A 492 26.13 -9.47 -52.03
N PHE A 493 25.68 -10.70 -51.73
CA PHE A 493 24.59 -10.90 -50.78
C PHE A 493 24.93 -10.37 -49.38
N LYS A 494 26.14 -10.65 -48.88
CA LYS A 494 26.63 -10.15 -47.59
C LYS A 494 26.72 -8.62 -47.55
N GLU A 495 27.13 -7.98 -48.65
CA GLU A 495 27.09 -6.51 -48.76
C GLU A 495 25.64 -5.99 -48.71
N GLN A 496 24.74 -6.68 -49.41
CA GLN A 496 23.34 -6.26 -49.55
C GLN A 496 22.52 -6.42 -48.26
N THR A 497 22.95 -7.32 -47.36
CA THR A 497 22.30 -7.62 -46.07
C THR A 497 22.99 -6.99 -44.87
N LYS A 498 23.96 -6.07 -45.06
CA LYS A 498 24.69 -5.38 -43.96
C LYS A 498 23.78 -4.78 -42.87
N LYS A 499 22.57 -4.35 -43.24
CA LYS A 499 21.60 -3.73 -42.32
C LYS A 499 20.79 -4.75 -41.50
N TRP A 500 20.80 -6.04 -41.83
CA TRP A 500 19.94 -7.05 -41.21
C TRP A 500 20.26 -7.24 -39.73
N LYS A 501 21.53 -7.37 -39.37
CA LYS A 501 21.98 -7.53 -37.97
C LYS A 501 21.48 -6.42 -37.04
N PRO A 502 21.78 -5.13 -37.28
CA PRO A 502 21.33 -4.06 -36.39
C PRO A 502 19.80 -3.89 -36.39
N LEU A 503 19.10 -4.16 -37.50
CA LEU A 503 17.64 -4.15 -37.57
C LEU A 503 16.98 -5.21 -36.67
N VAL A 504 17.45 -6.46 -36.78
CA VAL A 504 16.93 -7.58 -35.99
C VAL A 504 17.18 -7.36 -34.51
N LEU A 505 18.42 -7.02 -34.14
CA LEU A 505 18.77 -6.82 -32.73
C LEU A 505 17.99 -5.66 -32.10
N LYS A 506 17.72 -4.59 -32.85
CA LYS A 506 16.83 -3.51 -32.41
C LYS A 506 15.41 -4.03 -32.16
N HIS A 507 14.84 -4.75 -33.13
CA HIS A 507 13.47 -5.24 -33.03
C HIS A 507 13.28 -6.20 -31.84
N VAL A 508 14.17 -7.18 -31.68
CA VAL A 508 14.15 -8.10 -30.52
C VAL A 508 14.31 -7.32 -29.21
N SER A 509 15.14 -6.28 -29.18
CA SER A 509 15.27 -5.40 -28.01
C SER A 509 13.97 -4.66 -27.67
N GLN A 510 13.23 -4.17 -28.68
CA GLN A 510 11.93 -3.52 -28.47
C GLN A 510 10.87 -4.52 -27.96
N ALA A 511 10.88 -5.75 -28.48
CA ALA A 511 10.00 -6.81 -27.97
C ALA A 511 10.32 -7.16 -26.50
N ILE A 512 11.60 -7.23 -26.13
CA ILE A 512 12.03 -7.41 -24.73
C ILE A 512 11.49 -6.31 -23.82
N MET A 513 11.56 -5.04 -24.26
CA MET A 513 11.03 -3.91 -23.48
C MET A 513 9.54 -4.05 -23.21
N LEU A 514 8.73 -4.36 -24.24
CA LEU A 514 7.29 -4.56 -24.09
C LEU A 514 6.96 -5.69 -23.09
N VAL A 515 7.70 -6.80 -23.16
CA VAL A 515 7.52 -7.92 -22.23
C VAL A 515 7.95 -7.54 -20.81
N HIS A 516 9.05 -6.80 -20.65
CA HIS A 516 9.53 -6.38 -19.34
C HIS A 516 8.57 -5.40 -18.65
N GLU A 517 8.10 -4.39 -19.38
CA GLU A 517 7.12 -3.42 -18.88
C GLU A 517 5.81 -4.10 -18.50
N PHE A 518 5.35 -5.06 -19.31
CA PHE A 518 4.19 -5.88 -18.99
C PHE A 518 4.37 -6.61 -17.65
N ILE A 519 5.49 -7.32 -17.46
CA ILE A 519 5.74 -8.11 -16.24
C ILE A 519 5.76 -7.21 -15.00
N GLY A 520 6.49 -6.08 -15.06
CA GLY A 520 6.55 -5.14 -13.96
C GLY A 520 5.19 -4.53 -13.63
N ALA A 521 4.40 -4.15 -14.65
CA ALA A 521 3.08 -3.56 -14.44
C ALA A 521 2.06 -4.54 -13.86
N VAL A 522 2.04 -5.80 -14.32
CA VAL A 522 1.15 -6.82 -13.75
C VAL A 522 1.52 -7.12 -12.30
N LEU A 523 2.81 -7.27 -12.00
CA LEU A 523 3.26 -7.54 -10.63
C LEU A 523 2.95 -6.39 -9.68
N ARG A 524 3.07 -5.12 -10.10
CA ARG A 524 2.65 -3.95 -9.29
C ARG A 524 1.15 -3.94 -9.02
N LEU A 525 0.33 -4.34 -9.99
CA LEU A 525 -1.13 -4.37 -9.80
C LEU A 525 -1.58 -5.49 -8.86
N LYS A 526 -0.86 -6.63 -8.85
CA LYS A 526 -1.19 -7.79 -8.02
C LYS A 526 -0.52 -7.79 -6.65
N CYS A 527 0.58 -7.06 -6.49
CA CYS A 527 1.28 -6.92 -5.22
C CYS A 527 0.91 -5.59 -4.55
N ALA A 528 0.10 -5.64 -3.49
CA ALA A 528 -0.31 -4.44 -2.75
C ALA A 528 0.82 -3.84 -1.89
N ASP A 529 1.81 -4.65 -1.53
CA ASP A 529 2.95 -4.27 -0.68
C ASP A 529 4.15 -3.87 -1.55
N SER A 530 4.54 -2.59 -1.47
CA SER A 530 5.66 -2.04 -2.24
C SER A 530 6.98 -2.73 -1.90
N ASN A 531 7.21 -3.09 -0.64
CA ASN A 531 8.45 -3.76 -0.23
C ASN A 531 8.54 -5.17 -0.81
N THR A 532 7.42 -5.91 -0.78
CA THR A 532 7.36 -7.22 -1.43
C THR A 532 7.56 -7.10 -2.94
N PHE A 533 7.01 -6.07 -3.57
CA PHE A 533 7.21 -5.84 -4.99
C PHE A 533 8.69 -5.61 -5.32
N GLU A 534 9.39 -4.73 -4.60
CA GLU A 534 10.81 -4.43 -4.83
C GLU A 534 11.68 -5.68 -4.65
N GLU A 535 11.50 -6.41 -3.55
CA GLU A 535 12.27 -7.63 -3.28
C GLU A 535 11.98 -8.75 -4.30
N LEU A 536 10.71 -8.92 -4.69
CA LEU A 536 10.32 -9.90 -5.69
C LEU A 536 10.81 -9.53 -7.09
N HIS A 537 10.51 -8.32 -7.56
CA HIS A 537 10.76 -7.89 -8.93
C HIS A 537 12.24 -7.57 -9.16
N ASP A 538 12.81 -6.65 -8.37
CA ASP A 538 14.13 -6.08 -8.63
C ASP A 538 15.27 -6.98 -8.14
N ASN A 539 15.11 -7.61 -6.97
CA ASN A 539 16.16 -8.45 -6.40
C ASN A 539 16.07 -9.91 -6.85
N PHE A 540 14.87 -10.49 -6.88
CA PHE A 540 14.71 -11.93 -7.14
C PHE A 540 14.45 -12.28 -8.61
N LEU A 541 13.53 -11.60 -9.29
CA LEU A 541 13.12 -11.94 -10.66
C LEU A 541 14.01 -11.30 -11.73
N LEU A 542 14.46 -10.06 -11.55
CA LEU A 542 15.22 -9.33 -12.56
C LEU A 542 16.46 -10.07 -13.08
N PRO A 543 17.31 -10.73 -12.25
CA PRO A 543 18.44 -11.51 -12.76
C PRO A 543 18.01 -12.66 -13.68
N LYS A 544 16.89 -13.32 -13.34
CA LYS A 544 16.33 -14.43 -14.14
C LYS A 544 15.72 -13.93 -15.44
N LEU A 545 15.02 -12.79 -15.39
CA LEU A 545 14.46 -12.11 -16.56
C LEU A 545 15.58 -11.72 -17.53
N ARG A 546 16.65 -11.09 -17.02
CA ARG A 546 17.84 -10.72 -17.79
C ARG A 546 18.46 -11.91 -18.54
N ALA A 547 18.61 -13.05 -17.86
CA ALA A 547 19.11 -14.27 -18.49
C ALA A 547 18.18 -14.78 -19.60
N SER A 548 16.87 -14.58 -19.47
CA SER A 548 15.91 -14.93 -20.52
C SER A 548 15.97 -14.01 -21.73
N TYR A 549 16.07 -12.71 -21.49
CA TYR A 549 16.25 -11.72 -22.55
C TYR A 549 17.54 -11.95 -23.33
N GLN A 550 18.63 -12.32 -22.63
CA GLN A 550 19.90 -12.65 -23.28
C GLN A 550 19.75 -13.86 -24.22
N ARG A 551 19.03 -14.92 -23.81
CA ARG A 551 18.78 -16.09 -24.69
C ARG A 551 18.05 -15.71 -25.97
N ALA A 552 17.06 -14.82 -25.91
CA ALA A 552 16.35 -14.34 -27.09
C ALA A 552 17.29 -13.58 -28.05
N LEU A 553 18.19 -12.74 -27.51
CA LEU A 553 19.18 -12.02 -28.29
C LEU A 553 20.26 -12.94 -28.88
N ASP A 554 20.73 -13.92 -28.12
CA ASP A 554 21.69 -14.92 -28.58
C ASP A 554 21.09 -15.76 -29.71
N GLN A 555 19.81 -16.14 -29.60
CA GLN A 555 19.11 -16.83 -30.68
C GLN A 555 19.02 -15.95 -31.93
N ALA A 556 18.65 -14.68 -31.77
CA ALA A 556 18.61 -13.76 -32.91
C ALA A 556 19.99 -13.61 -33.58
N GLN A 557 21.06 -13.53 -32.77
CA GLN A 557 22.44 -13.46 -33.25
C GLN A 557 22.86 -14.73 -33.98
N PHE A 558 22.51 -15.91 -33.45
CA PHE A 558 22.73 -17.20 -34.11
C PHE A 558 22.01 -17.28 -35.46
N LEU A 559 20.74 -16.88 -35.53
CA LEU A 559 19.97 -16.88 -36.78
C LEU A 559 20.60 -15.96 -37.84
N ILE A 560 21.09 -14.79 -37.43
CA ILE A 560 21.84 -13.88 -38.31
C ILE A 560 23.10 -14.56 -38.83
N GLU A 561 23.85 -15.26 -37.98
CA GLU A 561 25.08 -15.95 -38.37
C GLU A 561 24.82 -17.09 -39.34
N VAL A 562 23.77 -17.88 -39.12
CA VAL A 562 23.36 -18.98 -40.02
C VAL A 562 23.01 -18.44 -41.41
N GLU A 563 22.26 -17.35 -41.49
CA GLU A 563 21.81 -16.79 -42.77
C GLU A 563 22.93 -16.05 -43.54
N LEU A 564 23.90 -15.44 -42.83
CA LEU A 564 24.90 -14.56 -43.45
C LEU A 564 26.30 -15.17 -43.62
N SER A 565 26.61 -16.31 -42.98
CA SER A 565 27.97 -16.89 -42.99
C SER A 565 28.16 -17.98 -44.05
N GLY A 566 27.09 -18.51 -44.63
CA GLY A 566 27.11 -19.59 -45.62
C GLY A 566 26.98 -19.12 -47.08
N GLN A 567 27.07 -20.07 -48.01
CA GLN A 567 26.70 -19.81 -49.41
C GLN A 567 25.18 -19.68 -49.54
N PRO A 568 24.67 -18.71 -50.33
CA PRO A 568 23.24 -18.59 -50.62
C PRO A 568 22.65 -19.91 -51.13
N TYR A 569 21.63 -20.41 -50.42
CA TYR A 569 21.02 -21.71 -50.73
C TYR A 569 19.50 -21.68 -50.46
N THR A 570 18.72 -22.19 -51.39
CA THR A 570 17.27 -22.28 -51.28
C THR A 570 16.71 -23.50 -52.00
N MET A 571 15.77 -24.18 -51.35
CA MET A 571 14.92 -25.24 -51.93
C MET A 571 13.54 -24.72 -52.30
N ASN A 572 13.29 -23.42 -52.12
CA ASN A 572 11.99 -22.83 -52.38
C ASN A 572 11.77 -22.63 -53.89
N HIS A 573 10.75 -23.29 -54.45
CA HIS A 573 10.40 -23.24 -55.87
C HIS A 573 10.09 -21.82 -56.39
N TYR A 574 9.67 -20.89 -55.52
CA TYR A 574 9.47 -19.49 -55.90
C TYR A 574 10.74 -18.81 -56.37
N PHE A 575 11.93 -19.29 -55.99
CA PHE A 575 13.20 -18.75 -56.49
C PHE A 575 13.28 -18.84 -58.02
N ASN A 576 13.02 -20.02 -58.59
CA ASN A 576 13.08 -20.22 -60.04
C ASN A 576 12.01 -19.40 -60.77
N SER A 577 10.81 -19.31 -60.20
CA SER A 577 9.72 -18.49 -60.76
C SER A 577 10.08 -17.00 -60.78
N ASN A 578 10.63 -16.48 -59.69
CA ASN A 578 11.10 -15.09 -59.59
C ASN A 578 12.28 -14.80 -60.53
N LEU A 579 13.18 -15.77 -60.71
CA LEU A 579 14.33 -15.65 -61.59
C LEU A 579 13.90 -15.58 -63.05
N GLN A 580 13.05 -16.51 -63.49
CA GLN A 580 12.48 -16.50 -64.84
C GLN A 580 11.69 -15.22 -65.10
N HIS A 581 10.92 -14.75 -64.12
CA HIS A 581 10.20 -13.48 -64.23
C HIS A 581 11.16 -12.29 -64.39
N SER A 582 12.22 -12.20 -63.57
CA SER A 582 13.23 -11.13 -63.66
C SER A 582 13.93 -11.12 -65.03
N GLN A 583 14.32 -12.30 -65.51
CA GLN A 583 14.94 -12.48 -66.83
C GLN A 583 13.98 -12.08 -67.97
N ALA A 584 12.71 -12.48 -67.89
CA ALA A 584 11.68 -12.11 -68.86
C ALA A 584 11.44 -10.60 -68.89
N MET A 585 11.37 -9.95 -67.73
CA MET A 585 11.22 -8.50 -67.62
C MET A 585 12.41 -7.76 -68.21
N ARG A 586 13.64 -8.25 -67.99
CA ARG A 586 14.83 -7.66 -68.62
C ARG A 586 14.83 -7.85 -70.13
N LEU A 587 14.45 -9.03 -70.61
CA LEU A 587 14.32 -9.29 -72.04
C LEU A 587 13.28 -8.35 -72.67
N GLN A 588 12.13 -8.16 -72.02
CA GLN A 588 11.11 -7.21 -72.45
C GLN A 588 11.66 -5.78 -72.53
N GLN A 589 12.43 -5.33 -71.53
CA GLN A 589 13.09 -4.02 -71.57
C GLN A 589 14.10 -3.90 -72.70
N ALA A 590 14.90 -4.95 -72.96
CA ALA A 590 15.85 -4.98 -74.06
C ALA A 590 15.13 -4.93 -75.43
N ILE A 591 14.02 -5.65 -75.58
CA ILE A 591 13.16 -5.60 -76.76
C ILE A 591 12.61 -4.18 -76.94
N ASN A 592 12.05 -3.58 -75.89
CA ASN A 592 11.52 -2.22 -75.93
C ASN A 592 12.60 -1.20 -76.36
N LYS A 593 13.83 -1.34 -75.85
CA LYS A 593 14.96 -0.47 -76.18
C LYS A 593 15.45 -0.66 -77.62
N ALA A 594 15.52 -1.90 -78.11
CA ALA A 594 16.02 -2.21 -79.44
C ALA A 594 14.99 -1.90 -80.55
N VAL A 595 13.70 -2.07 -80.26
CA VAL A 595 12.63 -1.83 -81.22
C VAL A 595 12.33 -0.33 -81.31
N GLY A 596 12.18 0.41 -80.21
CA GLY A 596 11.85 1.85 -80.26
C GLY A 596 10.50 2.17 -80.97
N PRO A 597 9.94 3.38 -80.82
CA PRO A 597 8.59 3.70 -81.32
C PRO A 597 8.49 3.81 -82.85
N ALA A 598 9.58 4.11 -83.56
CA ALA A 598 9.59 4.32 -85.02
C ALA A 598 9.67 3.02 -85.85
N SER A 599 9.95 1.89 -85.20
CA SER A 599 10.21 0.61 -85.88
C SER A 599 8.98 -0.30 -85.94
N VAL A 600 7.87 0.13 -85.37
CA VAL A 600 6.66 -0.67 -85.24
C VAL A 600 5.71 -0.31 -86.37
N LEU A 601 5.56 -1.22 -87.34
CA LEU A 601 4.68 -1.05 -88.50
C LEU A 601 3.23 -1.34 -88.09
N ASN A 602 2.30 -0.52 -88.56
CA ASN A 602 0.87 -0.82 -88.44
C ASN A 602 0.49 -2.00 -89.38
N ALA A 603 -0.76 -2.47 -89.29
CA ALA A 603 -1.27 -3.60 -90.09
C ALA A 603 -1.19 -3.42 -91.62
N HIS A 604 -0.69 -2.28 -92.12
CA HIS A 604 -0.53 -1.96 -93.54
C HIS A 604 0.93 -1.71 -93.94
N GLY A 605 1.90 -1.99 -93.06
CA GLY A 605 3.33 -1.96 -93.39
C GLY A 605 3.93 -0.56 -93.54
N ALA A 606 3.25 0.50 -93.09
CA ALA A 606 3.77 1.87 -93.12
C ALA A 606 4.49 2.22 -91.81
N ALA A 607 5.70 2.78 -91.91
CA ALA A 607 6.42 3.37 -90.79
C ALA A 607 5.63 4.58 -90.27
N THR A 608 5.56 4.75 -88.95
CA THR A 608 4.90 5.88 -88.29
C THR A 608 5.72 7.16 -88.49
N ASN A 609 5.64 7.75 -89.68
CA ASN A 609 6.11 9.11 -89.92
C ASN A 609 5.10 10.09 -89.32
N ASN A 610 5.26 10.44 -88.04
CA ASN A 610 4.71 11.69 -87.52
C ASN A 610 5.67 12.31 -86.49
N THR A 611 6.54 13.17 -87.01
CA THR A 611 7.21 14.24 -86.29
C THR A 611 6.20 15.33 -85.93
N SER A 612 5.46 15.17 -84.84
CA SER A 612 4.97 16.30 -84.02
C SER A 612 4.35 15.81 -82.71
N ASN A 613 4.63 16.57 -81.65
CA ASN A 613 4.18 16.46 -80.26
C ASN A 613 4.97 15.56 -79.27
N LYS A 614 5.59 16.30 -78.34
CA LYS A 614 6.23 15.89 -77.08
C LYS A 614 5.22 15.17 -76.17
N ALA A 615 5.51 13.94 -75.75
CA ALA A 615 5.21 13.41 -74.41
C ALA A 615 5.79 11.98 -74.25
N ALA A 616 6.55 11.76 -73.18
CA ALA A 616 7.11 10.46 -72.79
C ALA A 616 6.07 9.60 -72.03
N PRO A 617 6.16 8.25 -72.03
CA PRO A 617 5.12 7.41 -71.39
C PRO A 617 5.48 6.84 -69.99
N VAL A 618 4.46 6.66 -69.11
CA VAL A 618 4.50 6.25 -67.66
C VAL A 618 3.77 4.91 -67.33
N PHE A 619 4.42 3.83 -66.84
CA PHE A 619 3.84 2.45 -66.63
C PHE A 619 2.76 2.39 -65.53
N GLY A 620 1.66 1.68 -65.76
CA GLY A 620 0.60 1.41 -64.77
C GLY A 620 0.46 -0.10 -64.51
N ASP A 621 0.66 -0.51 -63.26
CA ASP A 621 0.55 -1.89 -62.77
C ASP A 621 -0.91 -2.26 -62.39
N THR A 622 -1.31 -3.46 -62.83
CA THR A 622 -2.26 -4.41 -62.20
C THR A 622 -3.46 -3.86 -61.40
N ALA A 623 -4.60 -3.77 -62.08
CA ALA A 623 -5.92 -3.85 -61.44
C ALA A 623 -6.24 -5.30 -61.04
N VAL A 624 -6.43 -5.55 -59.75
CA VAL A 624 -7.11 -6.75 -59.23
C VAL A 624 -8.60 -6.63 -59.52
N ILE A 625 -9.13 -7.54 -60.34
CA ILE A 625 -10.57 -7.64 -60.65
C ILE A 625 -11.31 -8.18 -59.42
N THR A 626 -12.24 -7.40 -58.87
CA THR A 626 -13.43 -7.89 -58.14
C THR A 626 -14.70 -7.29 -58.77
N PRO A 627 -15.83 -8.00 -58.81
CA PRO A 627 -16.96 -7.63 -59.65
C PRO A 627 -17.94 -6.68 -58.94
N ARG A 628 -18.41 -5.62 -59.63
CA ARG A 628 -19.71 -4.94 -59.36
C ARG A 628 -20.14 -4.00 -60.50
N GLY A 629 -21.46 -3.84 -60.62
CA GLY A 629 -22.23 -3.35 -61.78
C GLY A 629 -22.40 -1.81 -61.92
N PRO A 630 -23.38 -1.35 -62.72
CA PRO A 630 -23.16 -0.32 -63.76
C PRO A 630 -23.58 1.10 -63.35
N GLY A 631 -22.82 2.11 -63.79
CA GLY A 631 -23.26 3.51 -63.71
C GLY A 631 -22.17 4.56 -63.95
N THR A 632 -22.08 5.04 -65.21
CA THR A 632 -21.53 6.34 -65.69
C THR A 632 -20.03 6.67 -65.58
N PRO A 633 -19.45 7.38 -66.58
CA PRO A 633 -18.00 7.45 -66.80
C PRO A 633 -17.37 8.75 -66.26
N LEU A 634 -16.15 8.66 -65.75
CA LEU A 634 -15.27 9.82 -65.56
C LEU A 634 -13.95 9.62 -66.30
N ALA A 635 -13.57 10.68 -66.99
CA ALA A 635 -12.51 10.81 -67.97
C ALA A 635 -11.12 10.41 -67.46
N ASN A 636 -10.42 9.60 -68.26
CA ASN A 636 -8.99 9.34 -68.11
C ASN A 636 -8.19 10.43 -68.85
N SER A 637 -7.40 11.19 -68.10
CA SER A 637 -6.26 11.94 -68.60
C SER A 637 -5.00 11.07 -68.51
N ASN A 638 -4.51 10.65 -69.69
CA ASN A 638 -3.13 10.46 -70.15
C ASN A 638 -2.00 10.23 -69.10
N GLY A 639 -1.14 9.22 -69.19
CA GLY A 639 -0.89 8.26 -70.27
C GLY A 639 0.13 7.19 -69.86
N SER A 640 -0.08 5.97 -70.36
CA SER A 640 0.68 4.75 -70.08
C SER A 640 1.76 4.43 -71.14
N PRO A 641 2.63 3.42 -70.93
CA PRO A 641 3.68 3.02 -71.86
C PRO A 641 3.30 1.73 -72.52
N PHE A 642 3.77 1.64 -73.76
CA PHE A 642 3.68 0.52 -74.67
C PHE A 642 3.43 -0.83 -73.98
N ASP A 643 2.15 -1.13 -73.85
CA ASP A 643 1.61 -2.42 -73.47
C ASP A 643 1.45 -3.24 -74.76
N PHE A 644 2.20 -4.33 -74.88
CA PHE A 644 2.14 -5.24 -76.03
C PHE A 644 0.87 -6.14 -76.00
N THR A 645 -0.06 -5.96 -75.06
CA THR A 645 -1.19 -6.89 -74.84
C THR A 645 -2.60 -6.30 -74.90
N ALA A 646 -2.79 -5.06 -75.34
CA ALA A 646 -4.14 -4.47 -75.43
C ALA A 646 -5.02 -5.09 -76.54
N GLN A 647 -5.86 -6.06 -76.18
CA GLN A 647 -7.01 -6.48 -77.00
C GLN A 647 -8.11 -5.42 -76.92
N ASN A 648 -8.45 -4.80 -78.05
CA ASN A 648 -9.54 -3.83 -78.11
C ASN A 648 -10.87 -4.57 -78.34
N THR A 649 -11.82 -4.41 -77.42
CA THR A 649 -13.18 -4.94 -77.52
C THR A 649 -14.00 -4.13 -78.52
N ALA A 650 -14.16 -4.64 -79.75
CA ALA A 650 -15.38 -4.62 -80.55
C ALA A 650 -15.12 -5.14 -81.98
N GLY A 651 -15.73 -6.28 -82.31
CA GLY A 651 -16.11 -6.73 -83.65
C GLY A 651 -15.21 -6.39 -84.85
N SER A 652 -14.16 -7.20 -85.09
CA SER A 652 -13.65 -7.57 -86.43
C SER A 652 -12.36 -8.36 -86.24
N SER A 653 -12.29 -9.58 -86.80
CA SER A 653 -11.13 -10.47 -86.74
C SER A 653 -9.93 -9.93 -87.55
N LYS A 654 -9.17 -9.00 -86.98
CA LYS A 654 -7.78 -8.75 -87.37
C LYS A 654 -6.98 -8.67 -86.09
N ALA A 655 -6.20 -9.71 -85.82
CA ALA A 655 -5.21 -9.70 -84.76
C ALA A 655 -4.34 -8.43 -84.94
N ALA A 656 -4.35 -7.55 -83.94
CA ALA A 656 -3.44 -6.42 -83.87
C ALA A 656 -2.03 -6.96 -83.55
N GLY A 657 -1.44 -7.66 -84.51
CA GLY A 657 -0.06 -8.11 -84.47
C GLY A 657 0.84 -6.97 -84.92
N TRP A 658 1.75 -6.56 -84.05
CA TRP A 658 2.85 -5.69 -84.41
C TRP A 658 3.94 -6.54 -85.06
N TRP A 659 4.42 -6.13 -86.23
CA TRP A 659 5.42 -6.88 -86.99
C TRP A 659 6.81 -6.35 -86.67
N VAL A 660 7.66 -7.18 -86.08
CA VAL A 660 9.09 -6.87 -85.90
C VAL A 660 9.84 -7.53 -87.06
N SER A 661 10.64 -6.75 -87.81
CA SER A 661 11.42 -7.31 -88.92
C SER A 661 12.40 -8.38 -88.41
N LYS A 662 12.53 -9.50 -89.12
CA LYS A 662 13.51 -10.56 -88.79
C LYS A 662 14.95 -10.03 -88.77
N SER A 663 15.24 -8.94 -89.50
CA SER A 663 16.53 -8.25 -89.48
C SER A 663 16.79 -7.44 -88.20
N MET A 664 15.81 -7.32 -87.30
CA MET A 664 15.98 -6.70 -85.97
C MET A 664 16.29 -7.72 -84.87
N LEU A 665 16.06 -9.02 -85.09
CA LEU A 665 16.45 -10.05 -84.11
C LEU A 665 17.97 -10.03 -83.82
N PRO A 666 18.87 -9.84 -84.82
CA PRO A 666 20.29 -9.64 -84.57
C PRO A 666 20.64 -8.31 -83.86
N LYS A 667 19.71 -7.36 -83.77
CA LYS A 667 19.88 -6.13 -82.99
C LYS A 667 19.48 -6.30 -81.52
N LEU A 668 18.73 -7.37 -81.20
CA LEU A 668 18.46 -7.82 -79.82
C LEU A 668 19.68 -8.54 -79.22
N THR A 669 20.53 -9.13 -80.07
CA THR A 669 21.83 -9.67 -79.68
C THR A 669 22.84 -8.54 -79.60
N THR A 670 22.93 -7.91 -78.44
CA THR A 670 23.97 -6.92 -78.15
C THR A 670 25.32 -7.61 -77.99
N ASP A 671 26.37 -7.04 -78.59
CA ASP A 671 27.78 -7.33 -78.25
C ASP A 671 28.02 -6.87 -76.81
N ARG A 672 27.79 -7.77 -75.85
CA ARG A 672 27.96 -7.51 -74.42
C ARG A 672 29.32 -8.01 -74.00
N SER A 673 30.01 -7.22 -73.19
CA SER A 673 31.18 -7.73 -72.50
C SER A 673 30.77 -8.86 -71.52
N ASN A 674 31.71 -9.77 -71.22
CA ASN A 674 31.49 -10.80 -70.21
C ASN A 674 31.07 -10.19 -68.85
N ALA A 675 31.59 -9.02 -68.51
CA ALA A 675 31.25 -8.31 -67.27
C ALA A 675 29.78 -7.84 -67.25
N GLU A 676 29.27 -7.33 -68.38
CA GLU A 676 27.88 -6.85 -68.48
C GLU A 676 26.87 -7.99 -68.43
N GLN A 677 27.18 -9.15 -69.01
CA GLN A 677 26.33 -10.33 -68.93
C GLN A 677 26.31 -10.90 -67.51
N VAL A 678 27.49 -11.08 -66.91
CA VAL A 678 27.62 -11.65 -65.56
C VAL A 678 26.97 -10.76 -64.50
N ARG A 679 27.14 -9.43 -64.57
CA ARG A 679 26.53 -8.53 -63.56
C ARG A 679 24.99 -8.60 -63.58
N GLU A 680 24.41 -8.77 -64.77
CA GLU A 680 22.97 -8.90 -64.99
C GLU A 680 22.44 -10.22 -64.43
N ASP A 681 23.15 -11.33 -64.70
CA ASP A 681 22.78 -12.66 -64.19
C ASP A 681 22.87 -12.73 -62.67
N ILE A 682 23.95 -12.21 -62.08
CA ILE A 682 24.10 -12.11 -60.62
C ILE A 682 23.00 -11.24 -60.02
N HIS A 683 22.66 -10.10 -60.63
CA HIS A 683 21.60 -9.23 -60.13
C HIS A 683 20.25 -9.94 -60.07
N ASP A 684 19.86 -10.71 -61.09
CA ASP A 684 18.56 -11.37 -61.12
C ASP A 684 18.48 -12.56 -60.17
N ILE A 685 19.56 -13.34 -60.09
CA ILE A 685 19.71 -14.40 -59.09
C ILE A 685 19.63 -13.80 -57.68
N LEU A 686 20.37 -12.72 -57.42
CA LEU A 686 20.39 -12.06 -56.13
C LEU A 686 19.02 -11.47 -55.77
N ARG A 687 18.34 -10.79 -56.69
CA ARG A 687 16.98 -10.25 -56.47
C ARG A 687 16.01 -11.36 -56.08
N SER A 688 16.02 -12.45 -56.84
CA SER A 688 15.12 -13.59 -56.65
C SER A 688 15.39 -14.31 -55.34
N TYR A 689 16.66 -14.55 -55.04
CA TYR A 689 17.08 -15.17 -53.77
C TYR A 689 16.76 -14.26 -52.58
N TYR A 690 17.10 -12.97 -52.67
CA TYR A 690 16.88 -12.00 -51.59
C TYR A 690 15.41 -11.90 -51.20
N LYS A 691 14.48 -11.88 -52.18
CA LYS A 691 13.04 -11.84 -51.92
C LYS A 691 12.57 -13.04 -51.09
N VAL A 692 13.05 -14.24 -51.42
CA VAL A 692 12.73 -15.47 -50.68
C VAL A 692 13.40 -15.50 -49.31
N ALA A 693 14.71 -15.25 -49.26
CA ALA A 693 15.51 -15.26 -48.05
C ALA A 693 14.99 -14.26 -47.02
N ARG A 694 14.65 -13.03 -47.44
CA ARG A 694 14.10 -11.98 -46.58
C ARG A 694 12.81 -12.42 -45.89
N LYS A 695 11.83 -12.95 -46.65
CA LYS A 695 10.54 -13.39 -46.11
C LYS A 695 10.74 -14.53 -45.11
N ARG A 696 11.49 -15.57 -45.51
CA ARG A 696 11.84 -16.70 -44.63
C ARG A 696 12.52 -16.23 -43.35
N PHE A 697 13.52 -15.37 -43.48
CA PHE A 697 14.35 -14.93 -42.36
C PHE A 697 13.55 -14.12 -41.34
N VAL A 698 12.69 -13.20 -41.79
CA VAL A 698 11.79 -12.45 -40.91
C VAL A 698 10.89 -13.42 -40.12
N ASP A 699 10.22 -14.35 -40.79
CA ASP A 699 9.33 -15.31 -40.13
C ASP A 699 10.08 -16.14 -39.07
N VAL A 700 11.27 -16.64 -39.42
CA VAL A 700 12.11 -17.44 -38.51
C VAL A 700 12.56 -16.64 -37.29
N VAL A 701 12.98 -15.40 -37.46
CA VAL A 701 13.37 -14.51 -36.34
C VAL A 701 12.18 -14.25 -35.43
N LEU A 702 11.02 -13.92 -35.99
CA LEU A 702 9.81 -13.66 -35.21
C LEU A 702 9.38 -14.91 -34.44
N GLN A 703 9.29 -16.06 -35.10
CA GLN A 703 8.86 -17.31 -34.47
C GLN A 703 9.80 -17.78 -33.37
N GLN A 704 11.12 -17.71 -33.60
CA GLN A 704 12.09 -18.25 -32.65
C GLN A 704 12.46 -17.22 -31.58
N ALA A 705 12.99 -16.05 -31.97
CA ALA A 705 13.50 -15.09 -30.98
C ALA A 705 12.39 -14.40 -30.20
N VAL A 706 11.25 -14.07 -30.84
CA VAL A 706 10.14 -13.36 -30.19
C VAL A 706 9.12 -14.34 -29.62
N PHE A 707 8.39 -15.08 -30.45
CA PHE A 707 7.30 -15.94 -29.96
C PHE A 707 7.81 -17.08 -29.06
N HIS A 708 8.81 -17.84 -29.51
CA HIS A 708 9.34 -18.94 -28.69
C HIS A 708 10.08 -18.43 -27.46
N PHE A 709 11.21 -17.71 -27.61
CA PHE A 709 12.04 -17.38 -26.45
C PHE A 709 11.43 -16.33 -25.50
N LEU A 710 10.67 -15.34 -25.99
CA LEU A 710 10.07 -14.33 -25.11
C LEU A 710 8.68 -14.71 -24.59
N LEU A 711 7.86 -15.49 -25.32
CA LEU A 711 6.47 -15.73 -24.92
C LEU A 711 6.17 -17.18 -24.51
N ASP A 712 6.74 -18.18 -25.18
CA ASP A 712 6.25 -19.57 -25.05
C ASP A 712 7.21 -20.58 -24.43
N ALA A 713 8.51 -20.41 -24.55
CA ALA A 713 9.51 -21.33 -24.06
C ALA A 713 9.34 -21.57 -22.55
N LYS A 714 9.74 -22.75 -22.04
CA LYS A 714 9.77 -22.99 -20.58
C LYS A 714 10.62 -21.96 -19.83
N THR A 715 11.60 -21.40 -20.52
CA THR A 715 12.51 -20.38 -20.02
C THR A 715 12.07 -18.95 -20.36
N SER A 716 10.87 -18.77 -20.94
CA SER A 716 10.28 -17.47 -21.27
C SER A 716 10.14 -16.61 -20.02
N PRO A 717 10.39 -15.29 -20.11
CA PRO A 717 10.16 -14.35 -19.01
C PRO A 717 8.74 -14.41 -18.44
N LEU A 718 7.71 -14.75 -19.23
CA LEU A 718 6.33 -14.90 -18.78
C LEU A 718 6.12 -16.14 -17.89
N LYS A 719 7.00 -17.13 -17.96
CA LYS A 719 6.91 -18.41 -17.23
C LYS A 719 7.96 -18.55 -16.14
N ILE A 720 8.68 -17.47 -15.82
CA ILE A 720 9.70 -17.49 -14.74
C ILE A 720 9.02 -17.52 -13.37
N PHE A 721 8.00 -16.69 -13.15
CA PHE A 721 7.34 -16.58 -11.84
C PHE A 721 6.07 -17.44 -11.80
N THR A 722 6.20 -18.66 -11.28
CA THR A 722 5.12 -19.66 -11.20
C THR A 722 4.85 -20.09 -9.76
N PRO A 723 3.66 -20.65 -9.47
CA PRO A 723 3.40 -21.27 -8.16
C PRO A 723 4.42 -22.35 -7.80
N ASP A 724 4.87 -23.14 -8.77
CA ASP A 724 5.92 -24.16 -8.56
C ASP A 724 7.25 -23.54 -8.12
N LEU A 725 7.63 -22.38 -8.67
CA LEU A 725 8.82 -21.66 -8.23
C LEU A 725 8.68 -21.23 -6.76
N VAL A 726 7.50 -20.73 -6.37
CA VAL A 726 7.22 -20.32 -4.98
C VAL A 726 7.30 -21.51 -4.02
N MET A 727 6.79 -22.68 -4.44
CA MET A 727 6.89 -23.92 -3.66
C MET A 727 8.35 -24.39 -3.47
N GLY A 728 9.23 -24.05 -4.39
CA GLY A 728 10.67 -24.34 -4.31
C GLY A 728 11.49 -23.38 -3.44
N LEU A 729 10.92 -22.27 -2.96
CA LEU A 729 11.64 -21.30 -2.13
C LEU A 729 11.92 -21.84 -0.73
N ASN A 730 13.10 -21.54 -0.20
CA ASN A 730 13.42 -21.81 1.20
C ASN A 730 12.90 -20.70 2.14
N ASP A 731 12.90 -20.96 3.44
CA ASP A 731 12.33 -20.04 4.44
C ASP A 731 13.06 -18.69 4.49
N ILE A 732 14.36 -18.66 4.20
CA ILE A 732 15.15 -17.42 4.14
C ILE A 732 14.67 -16.55 2.96
N GLN A 733 14.49 -17.15 1.79
CA GLN A 733 13.98 -16.46 0.60
C GLN A 733 12.54 -15.98 0.80
N LEU A 734 11.68 -16.80 1.43
CA LEU A 734 10.31 -16.41 1.74
C LEU A 734 10.27 -15.21 2.69
N GLN A 735 11.11 -15.22 3.73
CA GLN A 735 11.22 -14.12 4.68
C GLN A 735 11.77 -12.85 4.03
N MET A 736 12.76 -12.96 3.15
CA MET A 736 13.30 -11.80 2.42
C MET A 736 12.28 -11.18 1.49
N ILE A 737 11.51 -11.99 0.75
CA ILE A 737 10.61 -11.49 -0.28
C ILE A 737 9.26 -11.04 0.30
N ALA A 738 8.65 -11.84 1.17
CA ALA A 738 7.28 -11.64 1.64
C ALA A 738 7.16 -11.51 3.15
N GLY A 739 8.27 -11.47 3.87
CA GLY A 739 8.28 -11.24 5.31
C GLY A 739 7.74 -9.85 5.66
N GLU A 740 6.91 -9.81 6.70
CA GLU A 740 6.54 -8.53 7.31
C GLU A 740 7.74 -7.92 8.03
N ASP A 741 7.88 -6.60 7.88
CA ASP A 741 8.79 -5.83 8.72
C ASP A 741 8.33 -5.86 10.18
N THR A 742 9.27 -5.63 11.09
CA THR A 742 9.00 -5.72 12.54
C THR A 742 7.92 -4.73 12.97
N ALA A 743 7.89 -3.52 12.39
CA ALA A 743 6.91 -2.50 12.76
C ALA A 743 5.49 -2.91 12.32
N THR A 744 5.32 -3.44 11.10
CA THR A 744 4.02 -3.96 10.64
C THR A 744 3.56 -5.15 11.47
N ARG A 745 4.46 -6.06 11.84
CA ARG A 745 4.13 -7.20 12.71
C ARG A 745 3.68 -6.73 14.09
N ASP A 746 4.46 -5.87 14.73
CA ASP A 746 4.14 -5.36 16.07
C ASP A 746 2.81 -4.57 16.05
N ARG A 747 2.56 -3.80 14.99
CA ARG A 747 1.28 -3.09 14.80
C ARG A 747 0.11 -4.05 14.63
N ARG A 748 0.28 -5.14 13.88
CA ARG A 748 -0.73 -6.18 13.68
C ARG A 748 -1.07 -6.86 14.99
N ASP A 749 -0.06 -7.19 15.80
CA ASP A 749 -0.25 -7.85 17.10
C ASP A 749 -1.02 -6.93 18.07
N ILE A 750 -0.66 -5.64 18.12
CA ILE A 750 -1.39 -4.64 18.90
C ILE A 750 -2.85 -4.54 18.44
N LEU A 751 -3.10 -4.37 17.13
CA LEU A 751 -4.46 -4.27 16.59
C LEU A 751 -5.29 -5.52 16.85
N THR A 752 -4.69 -6.71 16.74
CA THR A 752 -5.38 -7.98 16.98
C THR A 752 -5.83 -8.09 18.43
N ARG A 753 -4.92 -7.78 19.37
CA ARG A 753 -5.23 -7.75 20.80
C ARG A 753 -6.30 -6.70 21.14
N ASP A 754 -6.18 -5.50 20.58
CA ASP A 754 -7.14 -4.42 20.82
C ASP A 754 -8.53 -4.78 20.29
N ILE A 755 -8.62 -5.42 19.10
CA ILE A 755 -9.89 -5.90 18.53
C ILE A 755 -10.52 -6.96 19.43
N GLU A 756 -9.74 -7.91 19.94
CA GLU A 756 -10.22 -8.94 20.87
C GLU A 756 -10.77 -8.33 22.16
N ASN A 757 -10.02 -7.42 22.78
CA ASN A 757 -10.46 -6.70 23.97
C ASN A 757 -11.73 -5.88 23.71
N LEU A 758 -11.81 -5.16 22.59
CA LEU A 758 -12.98 -4.36 22.21
C LEU A 758 -14.22 -5.25 21.95
N LYS A 759 -14.05 -6.46 21.43
CA LYS A 759 -15.15 -7.42 21.26
C LYS A 759 -15.67 -7.93 22.60
N LEU A 760 -14.78 -8.36 23.49
CA LEU A 760 -15.13 -8.77 24.86
C LEU A 760 -15.83 -7.63 25.61
N ALA A 761 -15.37 -6.39 25.42
CA ALA A 761 -15.99 -5.21 26.00
C ALA A 761 -17.44 -5.00 25.53
N LEU A 762 -17.72 -5.21 24.24
CA LEU A 762 -19.07 -5.12 23.68
C LEU A 762 -19.99 -6.24 24.16
N GLU A 763 -19.47 -7.44 24.37
CA GLU A 763 -20.22 -8.56 24.96
C GLU A 763 -20.64 -8.22 26.40
N GLU A 764 -19.72 -7.70 27.21
CA GLU A 764 -20.01 -7.25 28.58
C GLU A 764 -21.00 -6.07 28.62
N LEU A 765 -20.92 -5.15 27.66
CA LEU A 765 -21.90 -4.07 27.47
C LEU A 765 -23.25 -4.55 26.90
N GLY A 766 -23.32 -5.78 26.39
CA GLY A 766 -24.50 -6.42 25.81
C GLY A 766 -25.22 -7.37 26.76
N MET A 767 -24.55 -7.83 27.83
CA MET A 767 -25.13 -8.68 28.88
C MET A 767 -25.94 -7.90 29.93
N SER A 768 -25.95 -6.56 29.90
CA SER A 768 -26.87 -5.72 30.69
C SER A 768 -28.19 -5.50 29.93
N LYS A 769 -28.91 -6.59 29.65
CA LYS A 769 -30.29 -6.54 29.12
C LYS A 769 -31.31 -6.63 30.24
#